data_AF-A0A7U3YJX1-F1
#
_entry.id   AF-A0A7U3YJX1-F1
#
_cell.length_a   1.000
_cell.length_b   1.000
_cell.length_c   1.000
_cell.angle_alpha   90.00
_cell.angle_beta   90.00
_cell.angle_gamma   90.00
#
_symmetry.space_group_name_H-M   'P 1'
#
loop_
_entity.id
_entity.type
_entity.pdbx_description
1 polymer ?
#
loop_
_entity_poly.entity_id
_entity_poly.type
_entity_poly.pdbx_seq_one_letter_code
_entity_poly.pdbx_strand_id
1 'polypeptide(L)'
;MNQRPSRLFFDRNDYKLLSIVNDVLKRGSRPQSLSSLMAPYMHPHGIKEMAAPSGLRIAYAIVSLLGSLEAGKAQDRIAALRSLREEVFSSATSFYHKNTARVLVQIMKELVRSEGNQLRQLKLAHDFRMVYTGKPRRVREELAKYHLLEMPEEWNQFAFDDHVHDANTKGRKSPTHLLMDAWIKGIRKLTVVYYNHVEREVVEELLEAGAILDIHVRIGIELSARFRDKFVRFIWELEGFFDTNNLLQFLQEKSVAEMMEQGRQVSLYQQHYVLDVFNEFNTKHRLTLDEELGLESTPLHLADFLHFVGTGQPSLLHLAKFIQNQYHTLLDAEVLEIHAHHSGDVKKREELLLHCSRKMQLLGLESLINRFLQPYRNPGLHDPTVPHEQGMPPLLNLSPPELLARLASMHSGSRFTLNLSNLTIQDTLELLFVCEGRITHIESFNLKDSAHGMTALASVKDSGFAGEAVDITSPARNYQLINALQKALNEDNVISLKRAIRSIIWDFERTRLLVEKRLEESREKTPPEDNTKLRAECEAMNRRKTALLDILLNIESFHNHYNKRYLGSRIGSGSTGQSQLQYGMGLVALDTLPPRAVRTVLREHRAGQRKLIPVTARMISHQHVRGSDPVSVPWHRRALHRLPGLRRNGTQTWHDWTLDRFEIHPGIDGNIGTLGGIRRSPRVEIHPELSVNSEKIGQPFRYLNSHLRNTLKVLAGFIPAFLTFSLTKDWWVLAYLGAFIWFGITGIRNIIQSILGGGGLKRSPLLPWNSLVSWSRIADSLFFTGFSVPLLDYLVKTLFLQQHLGVTTSTSPLALYSVMALANGIYISTHNILRGLPRSAAVGNLFRSLLSIPLAILFNDTLAMGLHMANVPGVEDGLQKWAAVISKLASDCVAAVIEGLADRQNNIRIRLIDYRDKISQLFSVFARLDVLFPEEDVLDLLQDPKILIAAIHDEARELEKVIIVNALDLMYIWMFQPRSRKALQQIAATMSTEEWLIFHRSQLVLNRHREISQVFVDGLVGRNFAKALSFYLDRSDTYLHDMAEMGKIREKMAKKQGLSYTA
;
A
#
# COMPACT_ATOMS: atom_id res chain seq x y z
N MET A 1 17.95 -25.76 24.51
CA MET A 1 19.24 -25.21 24.01
C MET A 1 18.98 -24.49 22.69
N ASN A 2 18.99 -23.15 22.67
CA ASN A 2 18.80 -22.37 21.44
C ASN A 2 20.06 -22.46 20.57
N GLN A 3 20.06 -23.37 19.58
CA GLN A 3 21.11 -23.43 18.57
C GLN A 3 21.10 -22.11 17.78
N ARG A 4 22.03 -21.20 18.10
CA ARG A 4 22.26 -20.01 17.28
C ARG A 4 22.62 -20.49 15.87
N PRO A 5 21.92 -20.02 14.81
CA PRO A 5 22.26 -20.40 13.45
C PRO A 5 23.71 -20.02 13.14
N SER A 6 24.38 -20.87 12.36
CA SER A 6 25.80 -20.71 12.00
C SER A 6 26.10 -19.30 11.47
N ARG A 7 27.24 -18.72 11.85
CA ARG A 7 27.73 -17.40 11.39
C ARG A 7 27.91 -17.30 9.86
N LEU A 8 27.82 -18.42 9.14
CA LEU A 8 27.80 -18.48 7.68
C LEU A 8 26.53 -17.84 7.07
N PHE A 9 25.43 -17.85 7.83
CA PHE A 9 24.12 -17.34 7.40
C PHE A 9 23.75 -16.08 8.19
N PHE A 10 23.11 -15.12 7.51
CA PHE A 10 22.70 -13.82 8.03
C PHE A 10 23.87 -12.85 8.38
N ASP A 11 23.59 -11.56 8.33
CA ASP A 11 24.54 -10.50 8.66
C ASP A 11 24.38 -10.06 10.12
N ARG A 12 25.43 -9.49 10.74
CA ARG A 12 25.35 -8.94 12.11
C ARG A 12 24.22 -7.92 12.29
N ASN A 13 23.91 -7.18 11.22
CA ASN A 13 22.81 -6.22 11.21
C ASN A 13 21.42 -6.88 11.24
N ASP A 14 21.29 -8.10 10.72
CA ASP A 14 20.03 -8.87 10.77
C ASP A 14 19.71 -9.24 12.23
N TYR A 15 20.72 -9.66 13.00
CA TYR A 15 20.59 -9.91 14.44
C TYR A 15 20.29 -8.65 15.25
N LYS A 16 20.93 -7.52 14.91
CA LYS A 16 20.69 -6.23 15.58
C LYS A 16 19.28 -5.71 15.31
N LEU A 17 18.78 -5.88 14.09
CA LEU A 17 17.40 -5.56 13.73
C LEU A 17 16.44 -6.41 14.57
N LEU A 18 16.67 -7.72 14.63
CA LEU A 18 15.83 -8.64 15.40
C LEU A 18 15.82 -8.30 16.91
N SER A 19 16.99 -7.97 17.49
CA SER A 19 17.03 -7.58 18.91
C SER A 19 16.20 -6.33 19.18
N ILE A 20 16.28 -5.33 18.30
CA ILE A 20 15.48 -4.10 18.43
C ILE A 20 13.98 -4.41 18.35
N VAL A 21 13.56 -5.25 17.39
CA VAL A 21 12.15 -5.62 17.28
C VAL A 21 11.66 -6.32 18.54
N ASN A 22 12.38 -7.34 19.00
CA ASN A 22 12.01 -8.09 20.20
C ASN A 22 12.04 -7.22 21.47
N ASP A 23 12.97 -6.28 21.58
CA ASP A 23 13.04 -5.35 22.72
C ASP A 23 11.83 -4.40 22.76
N VAL A 24 11.33 -3.97 21.60
CA VAL A 24 10.14 -3.10 21.51
C VAL A 24 8.88 -3.89 21.83
N LEU A 25 8.74 -5.12 21.31
CA LEU A 25 7.60 -5.99 21.59
C LEU A 25 7.50 -6.36 23.08
N LYS A 26 8.61 -6.76 23.71
CA LYS A 26 8.62 -7.20 25.11
C LYS A 26 8.36 -6.11 26.14
N ARG A 27 8.66 -4.84 25.81
CA ARG A 27 8.62 -3.76 26.81
C ARG A 27 7.27 -3.06 26.90
N GLY A 28 6.35 -3.25 25.95
CA GLY A 28 5.01 -2.62 25.91
C GLY A 28 4.99 -1.08 25.89
N SER A 29 6.11 -0.44 26.20
CA SER A 29 6.29 0.98 26.40
C SER A 29 7.53 1.45 25.65
N ARG A 30 7.36 2.56 24.93
CA ARG A 30 8.34 3.24 24.09
C ARG A 30 9.73 3.27 24.76
N PRO A 31 10.78 2.65 24.17
CA PRO A 31 12.14 2.98 24.60
C PRO A 31 12.37 4.48 24.36
N GLN A 32 12.45 5.28 25.43
CA GLN A 32 12.60 6.75 25.40
C GLN A 32 13.72 7.23 24.45
N SER A 33 14.71 6.38 24.18
CA SER A 33 15.84 6.70 23.30
C SER A 33 15.56 6.63 21.80
N LEU A 34 14.52 5.93 21.34
CA LEU A 34 14.17 5.82 19.92
C LEU A 34 12.82 6.48 19.59
N SER A 35 11.94 6.65 20.59
CA SER A 35 10.68 7.40 20.41
C SER A 35 10.94 8.87 20.11
N SER A 36 11.98 9.44 20.71
CA SER A 36 12.45 10.79 20.40
C SER A 36 12.83 10.96 18.93
N LEU A 37 13.42 9.95 18.28
CA LEU A 37 13.76 9.99 16.85
C LEU A 37 12.53 10.02 15.92
N MET A 38 11.38 9.64 16.47
CA MET A 38 10.09 9.69 15.80
C MET A 38 9.30 10.96 16.17
N ALA A 39 9.94 11.93 16.84
CA ALA A 39 9.30 13.20 17.13
C ALA A 39 8.80 13.84 15.83
N PRO A 40 7.62 14.48 15.86
CA PRO A 40 7.12 15.24 14.72
C PRO A 40 8.19 16.22 14.24
N TYR A 41 8.16 16.59 12.96
CA TYR A 41 8.98 17.67 12.38
C TYR A 41 10.45 17.34 12.06
N MET A 42 11.00 16.21 12.49
CA MET A 42 12.35 15.76 12.12
C MET A 42 12.40 15.01 10.78
N HIS A 43 13.23 15.48 9.87
CA HIS A 43 13.36 14.91 8.54
C HIS A 43 14.05 13.53 8.53
N PRO A 44 13.56 12.52 7.79
CA PRO A 44 14.23 11.22 7.62
C PRO A 44 15.69 11.30 7.15
N HIS A 45 16.01 12.24 6.27
CA HIS A 45 17.38 12.53 5.81
C HIS A 45 18.08 13.66 6.60
N GLY A 46 17.55 14.03 7.76
CA GLY A 46 18.01 15.12 8.62
C GLY A 46 18.89 14.64 9.78
N ILE A 47 18.97 15.45 10.84
CA ILE A 47 19.94 15.28 11.94
C ILE A 47 19.85 13.92 12.64
N LYS A 48 18.66 13.28 12.63
CA LYS A 48 18.43 11.97 13.23
C LYS A 48 19.20 10.81 12.58
N GLU A 49 19.72 10.99 11.36
CA GLU A 49 20.63 9.99 10.75
C GLU A 49 21.92 9.79 11.57
N MET A 50 22.37 10.81 12.31
CA MET A 50 23.55 10.71 13.17
C MET A 50 23.32 9.81 14.40
N ALA A 51 22.07 9.70 14.84
CA ALA A 51 21.70 8.92 16.02
C ALA A 51 21.36 7.46 15.69
N ALA A 52 20.70 7.21 14.55
CA ALA A 52 20.36 5.86 14.10
C ALA A 52 20.30 5.74 12.57
N PRO A 53 20.78 4.63 11.97
CA PRO A 53 20.58 4.32 10.54
C PRO A 53 19.11 4.24 10.14
N SER A 54 18.79 4.67 8.92
CA SER A 54 17.43 4.71 8.35
C SER A 54 16.69 3.37 8.40
N GLY A 55 17.36 2.26 8.04
CA GLY A 55 16.74 0.93 8.08
C GLY A 55 16.27 0.53 9.49
N LEU A 56 16.96 0.98 10.55
CA LEU A 56 16.54 0.74 11.93
C LEU A 56 15.41 1.67 12.36
N ARG A 57 15.41 2.92 11.88
CA ARG A 57 14.33 3.87 12.16
C ARG A 57 13.01 3.44 11.53
N ILE A 58 13.03 3.00 10.28
CA ILE A 58 11.84 2.43 9.62
C ILE A 58 11.33 1.21 10.40
N ALA A 59 12.22 0.30 10.78
CA ALA A 59 11.82 -0.86 11.54
C ALA A 59 11.18 -0.47 12.87
N TYR A 60 11.76 0.49 13.57
CA TYR A 60 11.19 1.05 14.80
C TYR A 60 9.82 1.70 14.57
N ALA A 61 9.66 2.52 13.53
CA ALA A 61 8.40 3.16 13.18
C ALA A 61 7.30 2.12 12.88
N ILE A 62 7.63 1.04 12.16
CA ILE A 62 6.67 -0.03 11.89
C ILE A 62 6.30 -0.77 13.18
N VAL A 63 7.27 -1.15 14.01
CA VAL A 63 6.97 -1.89 15.25
C VAL A 63 6.21 -1.01 16.23
N SER A 64 6.54 0.28 16.33
CA SER A 64 5.79 1.25 17.14
C SER A 64 4.35 1.40 16.65
N LEU A 65 4.13 1.44 15.33
CA LEU A 65 2.78 1.42 14.77
C LEU A 65 2.07 0.12 15.15
N LEU A 66 2.66 -1.04 14.88
CA LEU A 66 2.03 -2.34 15.17
C LEU A 66 1.67 -2.48 16.66
N GLY A 67 2.56 -2.09 17.58
CA GLY A 67 2.24 -2.08 19.02
C GLY A 67 1.13 -1.09 19.37
N SER A 68 1.10 0.10 18.75
CA SER A 68 0.00 1.07 18.96
C SER A 68 -1.34 0.57 18.42
N LEU A 69 -1.33 -0.27 17.37
CA LEU A 69 -2.56 -0.87 16.82
C LEU A 69 -3.17 -1.92 17.75
N GLU A 70 -2.35 -2.55 18.62
CA GLU A 70 -2.79 -3.56 19.58
C GLU A 70 -3.31 -2.96 20.90
N ALA A 71 -2.64 -1.92 21.43
CA ALA A 71 -2.96 -1.37 22.76
C ALA A 71 -2.99 0.17 22.86
N GLY A 72 -2.71 0.90 21.77
CA GLY A 72 -2.62 2.37 21.78
C GLY A 72 -3.97 3.06 21.57
N LYS A 73 -4.08 4.32 22.03
CA LYS A 73 -5.24 5.19 21.76
C LYS A 73 -5.21 5.71 20.31
N ALA A 74 -6.32 6.25 19.80
CA ALA A 74 -6.43 6.75 18.43
C ALA A 74 -5.31 7.75 18.07
N GLN A 75 -5.05 8.74 18.93
CA GLN A 75 -3.97 9.72 18.73
C GLN A 75 -2.57 9.08 18.63
N ASP A 76 -2.28 8.07 19.45
CA ASP A 76 -1.00 7.35 19.39
C ASP A 76 -0.85 6.57 18.07
N ARG A 77 -1.95 5.97 17.59
CA ARG A 77 -1.99 5.24 16.30
C ARG A 77 -1.74 6.19 15.13
N ILE A 78 -2.40 7.35 15.11
CA ILE A 78 -2.23 8.37 14.08
C ILE A 78 -0.80 8.93 14.07
N ALA A 79 -0.25 9.27 15.24
CA ALA A 79 1.11 9.77 15.36
C ALA A 79 2.14 8.73 14.85
N ALA A 80 1.96 7.45 15.23
CA ALA A 80 2.81 6.37 14.74
C ALA A 80 2.67 6.16 13.22
N LEU A 81 1.46 6.32 12.66
CA LEU A 81 1.21 6.20 11.22
C LEU A 81 1.87 7.35 10.44
N ARG A 82 1.79 8.60 10.93
CA ARG A 82 2.50 9.76 10.35
C ARG A 82 4.00 9.51 10.30
N SER A 83 4.57 9.09 11.43
CA SER A 83 5.99 8.78 11.55
C SER A 83 6.42 7.66 10.59
N LEU A 84 5.61 6.60 10.47
CA LEU A 84 5.87 5.54 9.52
C LEU A 84 5.87 6.03 8.07
N ARG A 85 4.85 6.82 7.68
CA ARG A 85 4.74 7.39 6.34
C ARG A 85 6.01 8.16 6.02
N GLU A 86 6.40 9.11 6.87
CA GLU A 86 7.59 9.94 6.64
C GLU A 86 8.85 9.08 6.47
N GLU A 87 9.13 8.17 7.41
CA GLU A 87 10.34 7.33 7.32
C GLU A 87 10.35 6.44 6.08
N VAL A 88 9.22 5.83 5.72
CA VAL A 88 9.17 4.85 4.64
C VAL A 88 9.17 5.50 3.26
N PHE A 89 8.42 6.59 3.07
CA PHE A 89 8.34 7.26 1.77
C PHE A 89 9.61 8.05 1.44
N SER A 90 10.28 8.63 2.44
CA SER A 90 11.52 9.38 2.22
C SER A 90 12.76 8.50 2.10
N SER A 91 12.79 7.30 2.70
CA SER A 91 14.03 6.48 2.77
C SER A 91 14.36 5.68 1.51
N ALA A 92 13.41 5.46 0.59
CA ALA A 92 13.69 4.66 -0.59
C ALA A 92 14.56 5.48 -1.57
N THR A 93 15.74 4.99 -1.93
CA THR A 93 16.69 5.66 -2.85
C THR A 93 16.49 5.30 -4.33
N SER A 94 15.49 4.48 -4.64
CA SER A 94 15.24 3.82 -5.92
C SER A 94 13.84 4.13 -6.45
N PHE A 95 13.66 4.24 -7.78
CA PHE A 95 12.40 4.52 -8.48
C PHE A 95 11.16 3.68 -8.07
N TYR A 96 11.32 2.62 -7.27
CA TYR A 96 10.28 1.71 -6.79
C TYR A 96 9.82 2.01 -5.35
N HIS A 97 9.72 3.28 -4.98
CA HIS A 97 9.54 3.73 -3.60
C HIS A 97 8.27 3.16 -2.96
N LYS A 98 7.11 3.31 -3.60
CA LYS A 98 5.80 2.94 -3.02
C LYS A 98 5.65 1.43 -2.91
N ASN A 99 6.08 0.67 -3.92
CA ASN A 99 6.03 -0.79 -3.84
C ASN A 99 7.03 -1.36 -2.82
N THR A 100 8.22 -0.76 -2.70
CA THR A 100 9.21 -1.16 -1.68
C THR A 100 8.64 -0.95 -0.28
N ALA A 101 8.07 0.21 -0.04
CA ALA A 101 7.42 0.60 1.19
C ALA A 101 6.33 -0.40 1.63
N ARG A 102 5.41 -0.76 0.73
CA ARG A 102 4.37 -1.77 0.98
C ARG A 102 4.93 -3.11 1.41
N VAL A 103 6.00 -3.57 0.74
CA VAL A 103 6.66 -4.83 1.07
C VAL A 103 7.36 -4.77 2.43
N LEU A 104 8.04 -3.68 2.76
CA LEU A 104 8.73 -3.52 4.06
C LEU A 104 7.75 -3.63 5.23
N VAL A 105 6.60 -2.97 5.14
CA VAL A 105 5.54 -3.07 6.17
C VAL A 105 5.00 -4.50 6.25
N GLN A 106 4.76 -5.15 5.11
CA GLN A 106 4.27 -6.53 5.08
C GLN A 106 5.28 -7.54 5.67
N ILE A 107 6.58 -7.40 5.38
CA ILE A 107 7.62 -8.25 5.98
C ILE A 107 7.67 -8.06 7.50
N MET A 108 7.58 -6.82 7.98
CA MET A 108 7.63 -6.54 9.42
C MET A 108 6.40 -7.09 10.15
N LYS A 109 5.21 -7.02 9.55
CA LYS A 109 3.99 -7.66 10.09
C LYS A 109 4.19 -9.16 10.28
N GLU A 110 4.79 -9.84 9.30
CA GLU A 110 5.10 -11.27 9.42
C GLU A 110 6.22 -11.56 10.42
N LEU A 111 7.17 -10.63 10.59
CA LEU A 111 8.25 -10.76 11.58
C LEU A 111 7.72 -10.71 13.01
N VAL A 112 6.81 -9.75 13.29
CA VAL A 112 6.11 -9.65 14.58
C VAL A 112 5.23 -10.88 14.81
N ARG A 113 4.47 -11.34 13.81
CA ARG A 113 3.64 -12.56 13.90
C ARG A 113 4.43 -13.85 14.13
N SER A 114 5.71 -13.88 13.76
CA SER A 114 6.57 -15.07 13.89
C SER A 114 7.35 -15.09 15.21
N GLU A 115 6.89 -14.37 16.24
CA GLU A 115 7.48 -14.41 17.58
C GLU A 115 7.53 -15.86 18.10
N GLY A 116 8.62 -16.20 18.79
CA GLY A 116 8.91 -17.58 19.22
C GLY A 116 9.73 -18.41 18.22
N ASN A 117 9.73 -18.08 16.92
CA ASN A 117 10.56 -18.77 15.91
C ASN A 117 11.75 -17.90 15.45
N GLN A 118 12.87 -18.02 16.15
CA GLN A 118 14.06 -17.18 15.91
C GLN A 118 14.61 -17.30 14.48
N LEU A 119 14.62 -18.51 13.89
CA LEU A 119 15.17 -18.70 12.55
C LEU A 119 14.27 -18.06 11.47
N ARG A 120 12.95 -18.14 11.65
CA ARG A 120 11.98 -17.45 10.79
C ARG A 120 12.16 -15.95 10.86
N GLN A 121 12.26 -15.41 12.07
CA GLN A 121 12.45 -13.97 12.29
C GLN A 121 13.77 -13.48 11.68
N LEU A 122 14.85 -14.26 11.74
CA LEU A 122 16.13 -13.92 11.08
C LEU A 122 16.02 -13.92 9.54
N LYS A 123 15.29 -14.88 8.94
CA LYS A 123 15.00 -14.87 7.49
C LYS A 123 14.24 -13.61 7.09
N LEU A 124 13.24 -13.20 7.87
CA LEU A 124 12.43 -12.01 7.62
C LEU A 124 13.24 -10.72 7.83
N ALA A 125 14.08 -10.64 8.87
CA ALA A 125 14.99 -9.52 9.10
C ALA A 125 15.99 -9.34 7.93
N HIS A 126 16.50 -10.45 7.41
CA HIS A 126 17.34 -10.45 6.22
C HIS A 126 16.58 -9.97 4.97
N ASP A 127 15.40 -10.54 4.72
CA ASP A 127 14.53 -10.14 3.60
C ASP A 127 14.20 -8.64 3.67
N PHE A 128 13.88 -8.11 4.86
CA PHE A 128 13.63 -6.68 5.10
C PHE A 128 14.82 -5.81 4.65
N ARG A 129 16.03 -6.14 5.09
CA ARG A 129 17.24 -5.40 4.73
C ARG A 129 17.56 -5.50 3.23
N MET A 130 17.30 -6.65 2.62
CA MET A 130 17.51 -6.84 1.19
C MET A 130 16.50 -6.04 0.35
N VAL A 131 15.23 -5.99 0.77
CA VAL A 131 14.18 -5.19 0.12
C VAL A 131 14.41 -3.69 0.29
N TYR A 132 14.92 -3.25 1.46
CA TYR A 132 15.21 -1.85 1.75
C TYR A 132 16.08 -1.17 0.67
N THR A 133 16.90 -1.94 -0.05
CA THR A 133 17.70 -1.42 -1.19
C THR A 133 16.86 -0.96 -2.39
N GLY A 134 15.56 -1.25 -2.43
CA GLY A 134 14.64 -0.82 -3.49
C GLY A 134 14.89 -1.46 -4.85
N LYS A 135 15.62 -2.58 -4.93
CA LYS A 135 15.90 -3.29 -6.19
C LYS A 135 14.60 -3.89 -6.77
N PRO A 136 14.13 -3.48 -7.96
CA PRO A 136 12.80 -3.86 -8.48
C PRO A 136 12.57 -5.37 -8.56
N ARG A 137 13.59 -6.17 -8.87
CA ARG A 137 13.48 -7.62 -8.92
C ARG A 137 13.15 -8.22 -7.55
N ARG A 138 13.83 -7.76 -6.49
CA ARG A 138 13.61 -8.23 -5.11
C ARG A 138 12.26 -7.81 -4.58
N VAL A 139 11.88 -6.56 -4.84
CA VAL A 139 10.56 -6.04 -4.45
C VAL A 139 9.45 -6.87 -5.12
N ARG A 140 9.57 -7.17 -6.42
CA ARG A 140 8.61 -8.03 -7.13
C ARG A 140 8.55 -9.47 -6.61
N GLU A 141 9.71 -10.06 -6.29
CA GLU A 141 9.78 -11.41 -5.69
C GLU A 141 8.98 -11.45 -4.37
N GLU A 142 9.13 -10.42 -3.52
CA GLU A 142 8.38 -10.34 -2.26
C GLU A 142 6.91 -9.94 -2.45
N LEU A 143 6.58 -9.03 -3.38
CA LEU A 143 5.18 -8.74 -3.74
C LEU A 143 4.44 -10.03 -4.13
N ALA A 144 5.05 -10.84 -5.00
CA ALA A 144 4.48 -12.12 -5.41
C ALA A 144 4.35 -13.11 -4.24
N LYS A 145 5.36 -13.20 -3.35
CA LYS A 145 5.33 -14.06 -2.15
C LYS A 145 4.16 -13.72 -1.22
N TYR A 146 3.77 -12.45 -1.13
CA TYR A 146 2.65 -11.99 -0.31
C TYR A 146 1.34 -11.78 -1.10
N HIS A 147 1.25 -12.26 -2.34
CA HIS A 147 0.10 -12.08 -3.23
C HIS A 147 -0.33 -10.62 -3.46
N LEU A 148 0.60 -9.68 -3.32
CA LEU A 148 0.40 -8.26 -3.57
C LEU A 148 0.68 -7.94 -5.04
N LEU A 149 -0.23 -7.18 -5.67
CA LEU A 149 -0.01 -6.69 -7.03
C LEU A 149 0.95 -5.50 -7.04
N GLU A 150 1.77 -5.44 -8.09
CA GLU A 150 2.62 -4.28 -8.40
C GLU A 150 1.74 -3.09 -8.81
N MET A 151 1.83 -1.99 -8.05
CA MET A 151 1.10 -0.74 -8.32
C MET A 151 1.97 0.22 -9.14
N PRO A 152 1.39 1.16 -9.92
CA PRO A 152 2.17 2.20 -10.56
C PRO A 152 2.80 3.12 -9.50
N GLU A 153 4.05 3.53 -9.71
CA GLU A 153 4.76 4.42 -8.78
C GLU A 153 4.22 5.86 -8.79
N GLU A 154 3.58 6.26 -9.90
CA GLU A 154 2.75 7.48 -9.98
C GLU A 154 1.55 7.43 -9.04
N TRP A 155 1.12 6.23 -8.63
CA TRP A 155 0.00 5.99 -7.72
C TRP A 155 -1.33 6.49 -8.26
N ASN A 156 -1.53 6.32 -9.56
CA ASN A 156 -2.71 6.72 -10.31
C ASN A 156 -3.68 5.56 -10.58
N GLN A 157 -3.45 4.36 -10.03
CA GLN A 157 -4.34 3.22 -10.22
C GLN A 157 -5.76 3.48 -9.69
N PHE A 158 -6.76 2.86 -10.32
CA PHE A 158 -8.13 2.82 -9.80
C PHE A 158 -8.33 1.52 -9.01
N ALA A 159 -7.95 1.57 -7.74
CA ALA A 159 -8.11 0.51 -6.77
C ALA A 159 -9.01 0.98 -5.63
N PHE A 160 -10.07 0.24 -5.35
CA PHE A 160 -11.16 0.70 -4.49
C PHE A 160 -11.84 -0.44 -3.72
N ASP A 161 -12.64 -0.08 -2.72
CA ASP A 161 -13.64 -0.95 -2.09
C ASP A 161 -14.76 -0.06 -1.51
N ASP A 162 -15.97 -0.19 -2.04
CA ASP A 162 -17.08 0.69 -1.66
C ASP A 162 -17.89 0.17 -0.46
N HIS A 163 -17.50 -0.96 0.16
CA HIS A 163 -18.19 -1.46 1.35
C HIS A 163 -17.25 -2.30 2.23
N VAL A 164 -16.72 -1.68 3.29
CA VAL A 164 -15.91 -2.36 4.31
C VAL A 164 -16.33 -2.00 5.74
N HIS A 165 -15.94 -2.84 6.69
CA HIS A 165 -16.23 -2.64 8.11
C HIS A 165 -14.94 -2.60 8.95
N ASP A 166 -14.92 -1.72 9.96
CA ASP A 166 -13.87 -1.62 10.97
C ASP A 166 -14.32 -2.23 12.32
N ALA A 167 -13.48 -2.10 13.36
CA ALA A 167 -13.73 -2.61 14.70
C ALA A 167 -14.97 -2.00 15.39
N ASN A 168 -15.44 -0.82 14.98
CA ASN A 168 -16.60 -0.16 15.58
C ASN A 168 -17.94 -0.74 15.05
N THR A 169 -17.87 -1.69 14.11
CA THR A 169 -19.03 -2.46 13.63
C THR A 169 -18.81 -3.97 13.76
N LYS A 170 -18.59 -4.69 12.64
CA LYS A 170 -18.34 -6.14 12.58
C LYS A 170 -16.91 -6.49 12.15
N GLY A 171 -16.09 -5.47 11.85
CA GLY A 171 -14.68 -5.68 11.56
C GLY A 171 -13.90 -5.99 12.83
N ARG A 172 -12.62 -6.33 12.68
CA ARG A 172 -11.72 -6.62 13.83
C ARG A 172 -10.60 -5.60 14.02
N LYS A 173 -10.54 -4.59 13.16
CA LYS A 173 -9.39 -3.68 13.01
C LYS A 173 -9.83 -2.25 13.25
N SER A 174 -9.07 -1.51 14.05
CA SER A 174 -9.27 -0.06 14.19
C SER A 174 -9.23 0.66 12.83
N PRO A 175 -9.81 1.86 12.71
CA PRO A 175 -9.73 2.68 11.50
C PRO A 175 -8.31 2.80 10.94
N THR A 176 -7.33 3.12 11.80
CA THR A 176 -5.92 3.24 11.40
C THR A 176 -5.37 1.93 10.83
N HIS A 177 -5.66 0.78 11.48
CA HIS A 177 -5.19 -0.52 11.01
C HIS A 177 -5.85 -0.90 9.67
N LEU A 178 -7.15 -0.64 9.52
CA LEU A 178 -7.88 -0.88 8.28
C LEU A 178 -7.25 -0.13 7.11
N LEU A 179 -6.95 1.16 7.28
CA LEU A 179 -6.33 1.97 6.23
C LEU A 179 -4.88 1.57 5.93
N MET A 180 -4.08 1.22 6.94
CA MET A 180 -2.75 0.65 6.71
C MET A 180 -2.83 -0.60 5.81
N ASP A 181 -3.78 -1.50 6.07
CA ASP A 181 -3.97 -2.72 5.27
C ASP A 181 -4.51 -2.43 3.87
N ALA A 182 -5.39 -1.45 3.72
CA ALA A 182 -5.87 -0.97 2.43
C ALA A 182 -4.71 -0.41 1.60
N TRP A 183 -3.86 0.40 2.22
CA TRP A 183 -2.69 0.98 1.59
C TRP A 183 -1.65 -0.07 1.16
N ILE A 184 -1.37 -1.07 2.01
CA ILE A 184 -0.49 -2.21 1.66
C ILE A 184 -1.03 -2.95 0.43
N LYS A 185 -2.35 -3.07 0.27
CA LYS A 185 -2.97 -3.69 -0.92
C LYS A 185 -2.96 -2.79 -2.16
N GLY A 186 -2.73 -1.49 -1.99
CA GLY A 186 -2.71 -0.51 -3.08
C GLY A 186 -4.07 0.15 -3.34
N ILE A 187 -5.02 0.05 -2.40
CA ILE A 187 -6.32 0.71 -2.45
C ILE A 187 -6.15 2.22 -2.32
N ARG A 188 -6.87 2.99 -3.13
CA ARG A 188 -6.88 4.45 -3.11
C ARG A 188 -8.23 5.06 -2.75
N LYS A 189 -9.32 4.30 -2.88
CA LYS A 189 -10.67 4.74 -2.49
C LYS A 189 -11.30 3.71 -1.58
N LEU A 190 -11.78 4.13 -0.42
CA LEU A 190 -12.37 3.22 0.56
C LEU A 190 -13.63 3.83 1.15
N THR A 191 -14.73 3.09 1.14
CA THR A 191 -15.96 3.48 1.86
C THR A 191 -16.11 2.57 3.08
N VAL A 192 -16.01 3.16 4.27
CA VAL A 192 -16.23 2.45 5.54
C VAL A 192 -17.68 2.67 5.96
N VAL A 193 -18.40 1.56 6.18
CA VAL A 193 -19.84 1.58 6.47
C VAL A 193 -20.07 1.23 7.94
N TYR A 194 -20.69 2.17 8.66
CA TYR A 194 -21.06 2.08 10.07
C TYR A 194 -22.54 1.71 10.23
N TYR A 195 -22.90 0.91 11.23
CA TYR A 195 -24.30 0.52 11.45
C TYR A 195 -25.00 1.50 12.38
N ASN A 196 -26.09 2.07 11.87
CA ASN A 196 -27.03 2.98 12.54
C ASN A 196 -26.47 4.30 13.08
N HIS A 197 -25.23 4.35 13.58
CA HIS A 197 -24.59 5.56 14.11
C HIS A 197 -23.05 5.50 13.97
N VAL A 198 -22.39 6.64 14.11
CA VAL A 198 -20.93 6.75 14.16
C VAL A 198 -20.51 7.85 15.15
N GLU A 199 -19.46 7.59 15.93
CA GLU A 199 -18.88 8.56 16.87
C GLU A 199 -17.90 9.52 16.16
N ARG A 200 -17.81 10.75 16.65
CA ARG A 200 -16.95 11.79 16.08
C ARG A 200 -15.48 11.36 16.05
N GLU A 201 -15.00 10.75 17.13
CA GLU A 201 -13.61 10.33 17.33
C GLU A 201 -13.21 9.25 16.32
N VAL A 202 -14.16 8.37 15.96
CA VAL A 202 -13.96 7.32 14.94
C VAL A 202 -13.84 7.93 13.55
N VAL A 203 -14.70 8.92 13.24
CA VAL A 203 -14.65 9.66 11.98
C VAL A 203 -13.34 10.45 11.84
N GLU A 204 -12.93 11.13 12.92
CA GLU A 204 -11.67 11.87 12.96
C GLU A 204 -10.47 10.95 12.72
N GLU A 205 -10.35 9.83 13.45
CA GLU A 205 -9.28 8.86 13.26
C GLU A 205 -9.23 8.35 11.81
N LEU A 206 -10.38 8.00 11.24
CA LEU A 206 -10.46 7.45 9.89
C LEU A 206 -10.03 8.47 8.83
N LEU A 207 -10.51 9.72 8.91
CA LEU A 207 -10.17 10.78 7.96
C LEU A 207 -8.71 11.20 8.07
N GLU A 208 -8.18 11.33 9.31
CA GLU A 208 -6.77 11.62 9.53
C GLU A 208 -5.88 10.52 8.95
N ALA A 209 -6.18 9.24 9.23
CA ALA A 209 -5.42 8.11 8.68
C ALA A 209 -5.50 8.07 7.14
N GLY A 210 -6.65 8.44 6.55
CA GLY A 210 -6.84 8.55 5.10
C GLY A 210 -5.94 9.61 4.48
N ALA A 211 -5.91 10.80 5.07
CA ALA A 211 -5.04 11.90 4.65
C ALA A 211 -3.55 11.55 4.78
N ILE A 212 -3.18 10.78 5.81
CA ILE A 212 -1.79 10.31 6.01
C ILE A 212 -1.39 9.30 4.94
N LEU A 213 -2.28 8.42 4.49
CA LEU A 213 -1.92 7.37 3.54
C LEU A 213 -2.24 7.71 2.08
N ASP A 214 -2.76 8.91 1.81
CA ASP A 214 -3.24 9.32 0.48
C ASP A 214 -4.32 8.36 -0.04
N ILE A 215 -5.28 8.04 0.84
CA ILE A 215 -6.48 7.24 0.55
C ILE A 215 -7.70 8.15 0.67
N HIS A 216 -8.50 8.21 -0.39
CA HIS A 216 -9.79 8.88 -0.37
C HIS A 216 -10.79 8.01 0.40
N VAL A 217 -11.11 8.43 1.61
CA VAL A 217 -12.06 7.77 2.50
C VAL A 217 -13.44 8.37 2.33
N ARG A 218 -14.47 7.51 2.31
CA ARG A 218 -15.88 7.88 2.45
C ARG A 218 -16.47 7.19 3.67
N ILE A 219 -17.42 7.88 4.30
CA ILE A 219 -18.10 7.39 5.49
C ILE A 219 -19.55 7.15 5.11
N GLY A 220 -19.99 5.90 5.26
CA GLY A 220 -21.38 5.49 5.06
C GLY A 220 -22.01 5.12 6.39
N ILE A 221 -23.27 5.49 6.60
CA ILE A 221 -24.07 5.02 7.73
C ILE A 221 -25.20 4.16 7.18
N GLU A 222 -25.16 2.87 7.45
CA GLU A 222 -26.21 1.92 7.07
C GLU A 222 -27.38 2.02 8.06
N LEU A 223 -28.53 2.45 7.54
CA LEU A 223 -29.79 2.65 8.26
C LEU A 223 -30.86 1.76 7.67
N SER A 224 -31.80 1.33 8.52
CA SER A 224 -32.91 0.46 8.13
C SER A 224 -34.24 1.20 8.19
N ALA A 225 -35.12 0.93 7.24
CA ALA A 225 -36.49 1.45 7.19
C ALA A 225 -37.47 0.31 6.94
N ARG A 226 -38.71 0.44 7.44
CA ARG A 226 -39.76 -0.57 7.26
C ARG A 226 -40.34 -0.46 5.85
N PHE A 227 -40.27 -1.55 5.10
CA PHE A 227 -40.89 -1.67 3.78
C PHE A 227 -41.66 -2.98 3.71
N ARG A 228 -42.99 -2.88 3.65
CA ARG A 228 -43.90 -4.02 3.72
C ARG A 228 -43.69 -4.82 5.02
N ASP A 229 -43.36 -6.09 4.90
CA ASP A 229 -43.13 -7.08 5.95
C ASP A 229 -41.65 -7.24 6.33
N LYS A 230 -40.76 -6.36 5.85
CA LYS A 230 -39.32 -6.44 6.10
C LYS A 230 -38.63 -5.10 6.28
N PHE A 231 -37.37 -5.14 6.71
CA PHE A 231 -36.49 -3.98 6.72
C PHE A 231 -35.65 -3.89 5.44
N VAL A 232 -35.65 -2.72 4.82
CA VAL A 232 -34.76 -2.35 3.72
C VAL A 232 -33.62 -1.50 4.26
N ARG A 233 -32.43 -1.60 3.64
CA ARG A 233 -31.24 -0.89 4.13
C ARG A 233 -30.73 0.12 3.12
N PHE A 234 -30.37 1.28 3.65
CA PHE A 234 -29.77 2.39 2.91
C PHE A 234 -28.45 2.77 3.55
N ILE A 235 -27.44 3.02 2.73
CA ILE A 235 -26.20 3.62 3.18
C ILE A 235 -26.30 5.12 2.89
N TRP A 236 -26.30 5.92 3.94
CA TRP A 236 -26.17 7.37 3.87
C TRP A 236 -24.69 7.73 3.78
N GLU A 237 -24.23 8.12 2.59
CA GLU A 237 -22.85 8.55 2.34
C GLU A 237 -22.69 10.04 2.68
N LEU A 238 -21.80 10.32 3.63
CA LEU A 238 -21.45 11.67 4.07
C LEU A 238 -20.42 12.30 3.10
N GLU A 239 -20.88 12.75 1.94
CA GLU A 239 -20.06 13.43 0.92
C GLU A 239 -20.41 14.92 0.79
N GLY A 240 -19.54 15.69 0.13
CA GLY A 240 -19.78 17.10 -0.20
C GLY A 240 -19.23 18.11 0.81
N PHE A 241 -18.35 17.69 1.72
CA PHE A 241 -17.64 18.57 2.65
C PHE A 241 -16.32 19.05 2.03
N PHE A 242 -15.98 20.33 2.23
CA PHE A 242 -14.75 20.92 1.69
C PHE A 242 -13.48 20.46 2.42
N ASP A 243 -13.60 20.21 3.72
CA ASP A 243 -12.51 19.74 4.58
C ASP A 243 -13.05 18.83 5.69
N THR A 244 -12.13 18.20 6.41
CA THR A 244 -12.43 17.31 7.54
C THR A 244 -13.16 18.03 8.66
N ASN A 245 -12.84 19.29 8.93
CA ASN A 245 -13.44 20.06 10.03
C ASN A 245 -14.92 20.31 9.81
N ASN A 246 -15.33 20.65 8.58
CA ASN A 246 -16.74 20.86 8.26
C ASN A 246 -17.58 19.59 8.48
N LEU A 247 -17.05 18.42 8.13
CA LEU A 247 -17.74 17.15 8.38
C LEU A 247 -17.84 16.85 9.89
N LEU A 248 -16.78 17.10 10.66
CA LEU A 248 -16.81 16.92 12.11
C LEU A 248 -17.81 17.89 12.78
N GLN A 249 -17.90 19.12 12.31
CA GLN A 249 -18.87 20.10 12.80
C GLN A 249 -20.31 19.69 12.46
N PHE A 250 -20.54 19.16 11.25
CA PHE A 250 -21.84 18.64 10.83
C PHE A 250 -22.35 17.52 11.77
N LEU A 251 -21.48 16.62 12.22
CA LEU A 251 -21.84 15.57 13.18
C LEU A 251 -22.27 16.12 14.55
N GLN A 252 -21.91 17.36 14.88
CA GLN A 252 -22.30 18.03 16.12
C GLN A 252 -23.60 18.84 16.00
N GLU A 253 -24.12 19.04 14.80
CA GLU A 253 -25.39 19.73 14.63
C GLU A 253 -26.50 18.98 15.37
N LYS A 254 -27.37 19.73 16.07
CA LYS A 254 -28.37 19.15 16.97
C LYS A 254 -29.24 18.08 16.30
N SER A 255 -29.71 18.35 15.08
CA SER A 255 -30.52 17.40 14.29
C SER A 255 -29.77 16.12 13.93
N VAL A 256 -28.48 16.21 13.67
CA VAL A 256 -27.62 15.07 13.32
C VAL A 256 -27.27 14.27 14.57
N ALA A 257 -26.92 14.94 15.66
CA ALA A 257 -26.66 14.30 16.95
C ALA A 257 -27.89 13.53 17.47
N GLU A 258 -29.09 14.11 17.34
CA GLU A 258 -30.36 13.42 17.64
C GLU A 258 -30.58 12.20 16.75
N MET A 259 -30.23 12.28 15.46
CA MET A 259 -30.29 11.15 14.53
C MET A 259 -29.31 10.03 14.92
N MET A 260 -28.07 10.36 15.30
CA MET A 260 -27.08 9.38 15.77
C MET A 260 -27.54 8.70 17.06
N GLU A 261 -28.13 9.44 17.99
CA GLU A 261 -28.66 8.87 19.23
C GLU A 261 -29.84 7.90 18.95
N GLN A 262 -30.76 8.27 18.05
CA GLN A 262 -31.81 7.34 17.60
C GLN A 262 -31.23 6.09 16.93
N GLY A 263 -30.17 6.24 16.13
CA GLY A 263 -29.42 5.13 15.56
C GLY A 263 -28.78 4.24 16.62
N ARG A 264 -28.24 4.82 17.70
CA ARG A 264 -27.70 4.07 18.85
C ARG A 264 -28.78 3.21 19.52
N GLN A 265 -30.01 3.72 19.67
CA GLN A 265 -31.13 2.94 20.19
C GLN A 265 -31.49 1.75 19.28
N VAL A 266 -31.41 1.92 17.95
CA VAL A 266 -31.57 0.81 17.00
C VAL A 266 -30.47 -0.25 17.17
N SER A 267 -29.22 0.18 17.31
CA SER A 267 -28.11 -0.74 17.58
C SER A 267 -28.30 -1.50 18.89
N LEU A 268 -28.72 -0.84 19.98
CA LEU A 268 -28.99 -1.51 21.27
C LEU A 268 -30.12 -2.53 21.15
N TYR A 269 -31.22 -2.17 20.48
CA TYR A 269 -32.33 -3.08 20.19
C TYR A 269 -31.86 -4.34 19.44
N GLN A 270 -31.02 -4.18 18.41
CA GLN A 270 -30.46 -5.32 17.66
C GLN A 270 -29.47 -6.16 18.48
N GLN A 271 -28.73 -5.52 19.39
CA GLN A 271 -27.75 -6.21 20.25
C GLN A 271 -28.41 -7.05 21.34
N HIS A 272 -29.61 -6.69 21.81
CA HIS A 272 -30.36 -7.49 22.80
C HIS A 272 -30.54 -8.94 22.35
N TYR A 273 -30.88 -9.17 21.08
CA TYR A 273 -30.98 -10.52 20.53
C TYR A 273 -29.68 -11.32 20.66
N VAL A 274 -28.51 -10.69 20.48
CA VAL A 274 -27.21 -11.36 20.62
C VAL A 274 -26.97 -11.81 22.06
N LEU A 275 -27.40 -11.00 23.03
CA LEU A 275 -27.31 -11.32 24.46
C LEU A 275 -28.29 -12.44 24.86
N ASP A 276 -29.49 -12.44 24.29
CA ASP A 276 -30.48 -13.48 24.54
C ASP A 276 -30.02 -14.83 23.96
N VAL A 277 -29.50 -14.82 22.72
CA VAL A 277 -28.90 -16.01 22.10
C VAL A 277 -27.66 -16.49 22.84
N PHE A 278 -26.86 -15.58 23.42
CA PHE A 278 -25.73 -15.97 24.28
C PHE A 278 -26.21 -16.81 25.47
N ASN A 279 -27.29 -16.39 26.13
CA ASN A 279 -27.87 -17.13 27.25
C ASN A 279 -28.46 -18.46 26.79
N GLU A 280 -29.23 -18.46 25.69
CA GLU A 280 -29.82 -19.68 25.11
C GLU A 280 -28.73 -20.68 24.66
N PHE A 281 -27.59 -20.17 24.18
CA PHE A 281 -26.45 -21.01 23.85
C PHE A 281 -25.92 -21.72 25.09
N ASN A 282 -25.69 -21.00 26.19
CA ASN A 282 -25.17 -21.58 27.43
C ASN A 282 -26.09 -22.64 28.04
N THR A 283 -27.42 -22.45 27.96
CA THR A 283 -28.42 -23.35 28.56
C THR A 283 -28.70 -24.57 27.70
N LYS A 284 -28.74 -24.41 26.37
CA LYS A 284 -29.20 -25.45 25.44
C LYS A 284 -28.13 -25.87 24.45
N HIS A 285 -27.69 -24.96 23.57
CA HIS A 285 -26.87 -25.34 22.40
C HIS A 285 -25.46 -25.80 22.76
N ARG A 286 -24.90 -25.28 23.85
CA ARG A 286 -23.59 -25.69 24.40
C ARG A 286 -23.59 -27.17 24.77
N LEU A 287 -24.65 -27.65 25.41
CA LEU A 287 -24.77 -29.07 25.80
C LEU A 287 -24.81 -29.96 24.56
N THR A 288 -25.58 -29.57 23.54
CA THR A 288 -25.62 -30.30 22.26
C THR A 288 -24.26 -30.32 21.57
N LEU A 289 -23.54 -29.19 21.57
CA LEU A 289 -22.23 -29.10 20.93
C LEU A 289 -21.16 -29.90 21.70
N ASP A 290 -21.23 -29.91 23.03
CA ASP A 290 -20.37 -30.71 23.91
C ASP A 290 -20.54 -32.20 23.65
N GLU A 291 -21.79 -32.69 23.56
CA GLU A 291 -22.12 -34.07 23.21
C GLU A 291 -21.59 -34.47 21.83
N GLU A 292 -21.77 -33.60 20.82
CA GLU A 292 -21.29 -33.86 19.45
C GLU A 292 -19.77 -33.92 19.34
N LEU A 293 -19.06 -33.11 20.12
CA LEU A 293 -17.60 -33.04 20.10
C LEU A 293 -16.95 -34.00 21.11
N GLY A 294 -17.72 -34.61 22.00
CA GLY A 294 -17.23 -35.42 23.11
C GLY A 294 -16.30 -34.61 24.03
N LEU A 295 -16.70 -33.38 24.36
CA LEU A 295 -15.96 -32.45 25.21
C LEU A 295 -16.86 -31.98 26.36
N GLU A 296 -16.26 -31.58 27.48
CA GLU A 296 -16.97 -30.90 28.56
C GLU A 296 -16.52 -29.44 28.60
N SER A 297 -17.41 -28.52 28.21
CA SER A 297 -17.15 -27.08 28.28
C SER A 297 -17.74 -26.49 29.57
N THR A 298 -17.22 -25.32 29.98
CA THR A 298 -17.84 -24.51 31.04
C THR A 298 -18.80 -23.47 30.44
N PRO A 299 -19.83 -23.01 31.18
CA PRO A 299 -20.68 -21.93 30.72
C PRO A 299 -19.86 -20.66 30.41
N LEU A 300 -20.17 -20.02 29.29
CA LEU A 300 -19.49 -18.81 28.86
C LEU A 300 -19.90 -17.62 29.75
N HIS A 301 -18.94 -16.78 30.13
CA HIS A 301 -19.22 -15.57 30.90
C HIS A 301 -19.47 -14.35 29.99
N LEU A 302 -20.53 -13.60 30.29
CA LEU A 302 -20.91 -12.43 29.50
C LEU A 302 -19.85 -11.32 29.53
N ALA A 303 -19.19 -11.10 30.67
CA ALA A 303 -18.13 -10.11 30.81
C ALA A 303 -16.95 -10.40 29.88
N ASP A 304 -16.56 -11.67 29.74
CA ASP A 304 -15.49 -12.10 28.85
C ASP A 304 -15.86 -11.91 27.37
N PHE A 305 -17.12 -12.16 27.02
CA PHE A 305 -17.63 -11.90 25.68
C PHE A 305 -17.62 -10.39 25.34
N LEU A 306 -18.09 -9.54 26.24
CA LEU A 306 -18.06 -8.09 26.03
C LEU A 306 -16.63 -7.56 25.95
N HIS A 307 -15.72 -8.07 26.79
CA HIS A 307 -14.30 -7.74 26.71
C HIS A 307 -13.68 -8.18 25.38
N PHE A 308 -14.06 -9.36 24.87
CA PHE A 308 -13.62 -9.86 23.57
C PHE A 308 -14.10 -8.98 22.40
N VAL A 309 -15.31 -8.42 22.48
CA VAL A 309 -15.84 -7.48 21.47
C VAL A 309 -15.11 -6.13 21.51
N GLY A 310 -14.73 -5.66 22.70
CA GLY A 310 -13.98 -4.41 22.87
C GLY A 310 -14.83 -3.17 22.56
N THR A 311 -14.35 -2.30 21.67
CA THR A 311 -15.07 -1.07 21.26
C THR A 311 -16.13 -1.30 20.17
N GLY A 312 -16.31 -2.54 19.72
CA GLY A 312 -17.24 -2.89 18.66
C GLY A 312 -18.67 -3.14 19.12
N GLN A 313 -19.57 -3.31 18.16
CA GLN A 313 -20.96 -3.70 18.43
C GLN A 313 -21.06 -5.24 18.53
N PRO A 314 -21.60 -5.81 19.62
CA PRO A 314 -21.88 -7.24 19.72
C PRO A 314 -22.68 -7.74 18.51
N SER A 315 -22.25 -8.86 17.94
CA SER A 315 -22.89 -9.45 16.75
C SER A 315 -22.83 -10.97 16.82
N LEU A 316 -23.71 -11.66 16.08
CA LEU A 316 -23.68 -13.13 15.99
C LEU A 316 -22.32 -13.66 15.49
N LEU A 317 -21.63 -12.88 14.66
CA LEU A 317 -20.27 -13.22 14.21
C LEU A 317 -19.25 -13.17 15.35
N HIS A 318 -19.34 -12.14 16.20
CA HIS A 318 -18.51 -12.06 17.40
C HIS A 318 -18.79 -13.22 18.34
N LEU A 319 -20.07 -13.56 18.55
CA LEU A 319 -20.48 -14.67 19.40
C LEU A 319 -19.95 -16.01 18.89
N ALA A 320 -20.16 -16.31 17.59
CA ALA A 320 -19.63 -17.52 16.97
C ALA A 320 -18.10 -17.62 17.08
N LYS A 321 -17.39 -16.50 16.93
CA LYS A 321 -15.93 -16.47 17.05
C LYS A 321 -15.46 -16.67 18.49
N PHE A 322 -16.17 -16.08 19.45
CA PHE A 322 -15.90 -16.27 20.87
C PHE A 322 -16.09 -17.75 21.27
N ILE A 323 -17.22 -18.36 20.87
CA ILE A 323 -17.49 -19.80 21.05
C ILE A 323 -16.36 -20.62 20.41
N GLN A 324 -16.06 -20.37 19.14
CA GLN A 324 -15.01 -21.09 18.41
C GLN A 324 -13.66 -21.03 19.14
N ASN A 325 -13.26 -19.86 19.66
CA ASN A 325 -11.99 -19.71 20.37
C ASN A 325 -11.96 -20.57 21.66
N GLN A 326 -13.05 -20.59 22.43
CA GLN A 326 -13.13 -21.37 23.67
C GLN A 326 -13.02 -22.88 23.40
N TYR A 327 -13.75 -23.39 22.40
CA TYR A 327 -13.66 -24.80 22.01
C TYR A 327 -12.30 -25.16 21.39
N HIS A 328 -11.65 -24.23 20.67
CA HIS A 328 -10.28 -24.47 20.20
C HIS A 328 -9.30 -24.64 21.36
N THR A 329 -9.41 -23.85 22.42
CA THR A 329 -8.54 -24.00 23.59
C THR A 329 -8.68 -25.38 24.25
N LEU A 330 -9.90 -25.92 24.32
CA LEU A 330 -10.14 -27.29 24.82
C LEU A 330 -9.53 -28.35 23.90
N LEU A 331 -9.70 -28.21 22.58
CA LEU A 331 -9.14 -29.13 21.60
C LEU A 331 -7.59 -29.06 21.54
N ASP A 332 -7.02 -27.88 21.74
CA ASP A 332 -5.55 -27.71 21.80
C ASP A 332 -4.98 -28.41 23.03
N ALA A 333 -5.69 -28.39 24.17
CA ALA A 333 -5.32 -29.17 25.36
C ALA A 333 -5.42 -30.69 25.10
N GLU A 334 -6.50 -31.17 24.48
CA GLU A 334 -6.65 -32.59 24.06
C GLU A 334 -5.49 -33.02 23.14
N VAL A 335 -5.09 -32.16 22.20
CA VAL A 335 -3.93 -32.39 21.33
C VAL A 335 -2.63 -32.51 22.14
N LEU A 336 -2.37 -31.62 23.08
CA LEU A 336 -1.18 -31.68 23.94
C LEU A 336 -1.12 -32.98 24.76
N GLU A 337 -2.26 -33.44 25.29
CA GLU A 337 -2.36 -34.71 26.01
C GLU A 337 -2.09 -35.92 25.10
N ILE A 338 -2.62 -35.92 23.88
CA ILE A 338 -2.35 -36.97 22.88
C ILE A 338 -0.84 -37.08 22.63
N HIS A 339 -0.14 -35.96 22.49
CA HIS A 339 1.33 -35.96 22.31
C HIS A 339 2.08 -36.47 23.52
N ALA A 340 1.66 -36.12 24.72
CA ALA A 340 2.30 -36.55 25.95
C ALA A 340 2.15 -38.06 26.18
N HIS A 341 0.97 -38.62 25.93
CA HIS A 341 0.64 -40.01 26.27
C HIS A 341 0.93 -41.02 25.14
N HIS A 342 1.01 -40.58 23.88
CA HIS A 342 1.20 -41.47 22.72
C HIS A 342 2.53 -41.23 21.98
N SER A 343 3.61 -40.88 22.70
CA SER A 343 4.92 -40.61 22.09
C SER A 343 5.57 -41.84 21.42
N GLY A 344 5.22 -43.07 21.86
CA GLY A 344 5.76 -44.33 21.36
C GLY A 344 4.98 -45.03 20.22
N ASP A 345 3.72 -44.66 19.97
CA ASP A 345 2.86 -45.26 18.94
C ASP A 345 2.41 -44.20 17.92
N VAL A 346 3.17 -44.09 16.84
CA VAL A 346 2.97 -43.08 15.79
C VAL A 346 1.62 -43.23 15.10
N LYS A 347 1.15 -44.46 14.86
CA LYS A 347 -0.12 -44.70 14.14
C LYS A 347 -1.32 -44.27 14.98
N LYS A 348 -1.36 -44.69 16.25
CA LYS A 348 -2.46 -44.32 17.15
C LYS A 348 -2.48 -42.82 17.43
N ARG A 349 -1.31 -42.18 17.53
CA ARG A 349 -1.20 -40.72 17.63
C ARG A 349 -1.77 -40.02 16.40
N GLU A 350 -1.42 -40.45 15.19
CA GLU A 350 -1.94 -39.86 13.95
C GLU A 350 -3.46 -40.02 13.82
N GLU A 351 -4.02 -41.16 14.21
CA GLU A 351 -5.47 -41.39 14.22
C GLU A 351 -6.21 -40.44 15.18
N LEU A 352 -5.73 -40.29 16.41
CA LEU A 352 -6.32 -39.39 17.41
C LEU A 352 -6.24 -37.91 16.99
N LEU A 353 -5.12 -37.50 16.39
CA LEU A 353 -4.96 -36.15 15.84
C LEU A 353 -5.89 -35.90 14.66
N LEU A 354 -6.08 -36.90 13.78
CA LEU A 354 -7.05 -36.80 12.68
C LEU A 354 -8.47 -36.64 13.21
N HIS A 355 -8.81 -37.32 14.31
CA HIS A 355 -10.10 -37.16 14.98
C HIS A 355 -10.29 -35.74 15.54
N CYS A 356 -9.30 -35.19 16.25
CA CYS A 356 -9.31 -33.79 16.70
C CYS A 356 -9.45 -32.79 15.54
N SER A 357 -8.79 -33.06 14.41
CA SER A 357 -8.92 -32.22 13.20
C SER A 357 -10.34 -32.20 12.65
N ARG A 358 -11.06 -33.34 12.69
CA ARG A 358 -12.47 -33.40 12.28
C ARG A 358 -13.36 -32.59 13.24
N LYS A 359 -13.14 -32.69 14.56
CA LYS A 359 -13.82 -31.85 15.55
C LYS A 359 -13.63 -30.36 15.25
N MET A 360 -12.39 -29.93 14.96
CA MET A 360 -12.07 -28.54 14.58
C MET A 360 -12.77 -28.07 13.30
N GLN A 361 -13.01 -28.96 12.33
CA GLN A 361 -13.72 -28.62 11.09
C GLN A 361 -15.21 -28.32 11.32
N LEU A 362 -15.83 -28.93 12.34
CA LEU A 362 -17.24 -28.69 12.69
C LEU A 362 -17.47 -27.30 13.30
N LEU A 363 -16.43 -26.73 13.91
CA LEU A 363 -16.43 -25.41 14.58
C LEU A 363 -16.29 -24.23 13.61
N GLY A 364 -16.63 -24.38 12.33
CA GLY A 364 -16.62 -23.27 11.37
C GLY A 364 -17.56 -22.13 11.80
N LEU A 365 -17.15 -20.87 11.61
CA LEU A 365 -17.95 -19.70 12.02
C LEU A 365 -19.36 -19.70 11.42
N GLU A 366 -19.47 -19.96 10.11
CA GLU A 366 -20.77 -20.02 9.42
C GLU A 366 -21.61 -21.22 9.88
N SER A 367 -20.96 -22.35 10.21
CA SER A 367 -21.62 -23.53 10.77
C SER A 367 -22.24 -23.20 12.13
N LEU A 368 -21.48 -22.60 13.04
CA LEU A 368 -21.97 -22.19 14.36
C LEU A 368 -23.16 -21.24 14.26
N ILE A 369 -23.06 -20.23 13.40
CA ILE A 369 -24.15 -19.28 13.17
C ILE A 369 -25.42 -20.00 12.69
N ASN A 370 -25.33 -20.76 11.59
CA ASN A 370 -26.50 -21.36 10.93
C ASN A 370 -27.13 -22.53 11.73
N ARG A 371 -26.35 -23.18 12.60
CA ARG A 371 -26.82 -24.30 13.41
C ARG A 371 -27.46 -23.84 14.71
N PHE A 372 -26.92 -22.81 15.35
CA PHE A 372 -27.27 -22.49 16.74
C PHE A 372 -27.73 -21.04 16.95
N LEU A 373 -27.19 -20.06 16.22
CA LEU A 373 -27.32 -18.64 16.60
C LEU A 373 -28.39 -17.84 15.84
N GLN A 374 -28.95 -18.39 14.76
CA GLN A 374 -29.95 -17.69 13.94
C GLN A 374 -31.35 -17.65 14.60
N PRO A 375 -32.20 -16.67 14.26
CA PRO A 375 -33.57 -16.55 14.80
C PRO A 375 -34.40 -17.81 14.64
N TYR A 376 -34.40 -18.44 13.46
CA TYR A 376 -35.16 -19.68 13.21
C TYR A 376 -34.68 -20.90 14.03
N ARG A 377 -33.46 -20.85 14.59
CA ARG A 377 -32.95 -21.88 15.51
C ARG A 377 -33.36 -21.62 16.97
N ASN A 378 -33.85 -20.42 17.24
CA ASN A 378 -34.23 -19.93 18.56
C ASN A 378 -35.65 -19.35 18.51
N PRO A 379 -36.69 -20.14 18.20
CA PRO A 379 -38.05 -19.64 17.99
C PRO A 379 -38.70 -19.03 19.25
N GLY A 380 -38.13 -19.29 20.43
CA GLY A 380 -38.54 -18.65 21.69
C GLY A 380 -38.00 -17.22 21.88
N LEU A 381 -37.08 -16.78 21.02
CA LEU A 381 -36.50 -15.43 21.03
C LEU A 381 -37.11 -14.58 19.91
N HIS A 382 -37.23 -13.28 20.17
CA HIS A 382 -37.74 -12.32 19.18
C HIS A 382 -36.73 -12.10 18.04
N ASP A 383 -37.18 -12.12 16.79
CA ASP A 383 -36.32 -11.83 15.63
C ASP A 383 -36.21 -10.32 15.38
N PRO A 384 -35.03 -9.70 15.60
CA PRO A 384 -34.85 -8.26 15.41
C PRO A 384 -34.88 -7.82 13.94
N THR A 385 -34.91 -8.76 12.99
CA THR A 385 -34.94 -8.49 11.55
C THR A 385 -36.35 -8.43 10.97
N VAL A 386 -37.36 -8.79 11.76
CA VAL A 386 -38.78 -8.76 11.36
C VAL A 386 -39.46 -7.56 12.01
N PRO A 387 -40.13 -6.68 11.24
CA PRO A 387 -40.91 -5.59 11.80
C PRO A 387 -42.06 -6.12 12.67
N HIS A 388 -42.25 -5.53 13.86
CA HIS A 388 -43.34 -5.86 14.79
C HIS A 388 -43.88 -4.60 15.48
N GLU A 389 -45.11 -4.61 15.99
CA GLU A 389 -45.78 -3.36 16.39
C GLU A 389 -45.36 -2.80 17.76
N GLN A 390 -44.77 -3.60 18.65
CA GLN A 390 -44.44 -3.20 20.02
C GLN A 390 -42.93 -3.19 20.26
N GLY A 391 -42.41 -2.24 21.04
CA GLY A 391 -41.01 -2.25 21.50
C GLY A 391 -39.93 -1.89 20.46
N MET A 392 -40.27 -1.56 19.21
CA MET A 392 -39.30 -1.09 18.21
C MET A 392 -38.90 0.38 18.44
N PRO A 393 -37.61 0.72 18.29
CA PRO A 393 -37.17 2.10 18.24
C PRO A 393 -37.89 2.90 17.13
N PRO A 394 -38.24 4.18 17.35
CA PRO A 394 -39.02 4.98 16.39
C PRO A 394 -38.43 5.04 14.99
N LEU A 395 -37.10 5.00 14.87
CA LEU A 395 -36.39 5.08 13.60
C LEU A 395 -36.71 3.88 12.68
N LEU A 396 -36.97 2.69 13.23
CA LEU A 396 -37.33 1.50 12.45
C LEU A 396 -38.78 1.55 11.93
N ASN A 397 -39.63 2.42 12.48
CA ASN A 397 -41.01 2.57 12.03
C ASN A 397 -41.16 3.47 10.80
N LEU A 398 -40.10 4.21 10.43
CA LEU A 398 -40.14 5.09 9.27
C LEU A 398 -40.22 4.28 7.97
N SER A 399 -41.03 4.78 7.04
CA SER A 399 -41.01 4.31 5.66
C SER A 399 -39.76 4.81 4.93
N PRO A 400 -39.34 4.16 3.83
CA PRO A 400 -38.16 4.58 3.07
C PRO A 400 -38.20 6.06 2.60
N PRO A 401 -39.31 6.59 2.05
CA PRO A 401 -39.37 7.99 1.64
C PRO A 401 -39.22 8.96 2.82
N GLU A 402 -39.83 8.65 3.97
CA GLU A 402 -39.75 9.48 5.18
C GLU A 402 -38.33 9.52 5.72
N LEU A 403 -37.66 8.36 5.80
CA LEU A 403 -36.27 8.28 6.24
C LEU A 403 -35.36 9.09 5.30
N LEU A 404 -35.45 8.87 3.98
CA LEU A 404 -34.59 9.55 3.02
C LEU A 404 -34.87 11.06 2.95
N ALA A 405 -36.14 11.49 3.07
CA ALA A 405 -36.49 12.91 3.12
C ALA A 405 -35.92 13.58 4.38
N ARG A 406 -36.02 12.91 5.54
CA ARG A 406 -35.45 13.39 6.79
C ARG A 406 -33.93 13.55 6.70
N LEU A 407 -33.23 12.56 6.16
CA LEU A 407 -31.76 12.62 5.98
C LEU A 407 -31.36 13.69 4.95
N ALA A 408 -32.07 13.78 3.83
CA ALA A 408 -31.78 14.78 2.78
C ALA A 408 -31.98 16.22 3.27
N SER A 409 -32.88 16.43 4.25
CA SER A 409 -33.09 17.75 4.86
C SER A 409 -31.92 18.22 5.74
N MET A 410 -31.10 17.28 6.25
CA MET A 410 -29.93 17.61 7.09
C MET A 410 -28.75 18.07 6.24
N HIS A 411 -28.55 17.50 5.06
CA HIS A 411 -27.46 17.90 4.17
C HIS A 411 -27.84 17.71 2.70
N SER A 412 -27.77 18.78 1.92
CA SER A 412 -28.12 18.77 0.49
C SER A 412 -27.17 17.93 -0.36
N GLY A 413 -25.95 17.67 0.13
CA GLY A 413 -24.97 16.79 -0.53
C GLY A 413 -25.16 15.30 -0.25
N SER A 414 -26.18 14.92 0.53
CA SER A 414 -26.41 13.52 0.94
C SER A 414 -26.60 12.60 -0.26
N ARG A 415 -25.83 11.52 -0.28
CA ARG A 415 -25.99 10.42 -1.23
C ARG A 415 -26.51 9.20 -0.52
N PHE A 416 -27.46 8.52 -1.17
CA PHE A 416 -28.10 7.33 -0.64
C PHE A 416 -27.83 6.16 -1.57
N THR A 417 -27.24 5.10 -1.02
CA THR A 417 -26.99 3.84 -1.71
C THR A 417 -27.98 2.79 -1.19
N LEU A 418 -28.81 2.22 -2.07
CA LEU A 418 -29.69 1.11 -1.73
C LEU A 418 -28.92 -0.21 -1.73
N ASN A 419 -28.98 -0.94 -0.61
CA ASN A 419 -28.42 -2.29 -0.51
C ASN A 419 -29.39 -3.32 -1.10
N LEU A 420 -28.91 -4.17 -2.01
CA LEU A 420 -29.74 -5.13 -2.77
C LEU A 420 -29.78 -6.54 -2.18
N SER A 421 -28.99 -6.86 -1.15
CA SER A 421 -28.76 -8.25 -0.69
C SER A 421 -30.01 -8.99 -0.18
N ASN A 422 -31.09 -8.29 0.17
CA ASN A 422 -32.36 -8.89 0.60
C ASN A 422 -33.58 -8.39 -0.21
N LEU A 423 -33.34 -7.90 -1.44
CA LEU A 423 -34.35 -7.29 -2.29
C LEU A 423 -34.60 -8.11 -3.55
N THR A 424 -35.87 -8.31 -3.87
CA THR A 424 -36.26 -8.74 -5.21
C THR A 424 -36.03 -7.59 -6.20
N ILE A 425 -35.99 -7.89 -7.49
CA ILE A 425 -36.03 -6.85 -8.52
C ILE A 425 -37.33 -6.02 -8.44
N GLN A 426 -38.44 -6.63 -8.02
CA GLN A 426 -39.70 -5.93 -7.81
C GLN A 426 -39.60 -4.96 -6.62
N ASP A 427 -38.95 -5.34 -5.53
CA ASP A 427 -38.70 -4.45 -4.38
C ASP A 427 -37.84 -3.27 -4.83
N THR A 428 -36.79 -3.55 -5.61
CA THR A 428 -35.89 -2.54 -6.15
C THR A 428 -36.65 -1.54 -7.03
N LEU A 429 -37.51 -2.02 -7.94
CA LEU A 429 -38.35 -1.18 -8.79
C LEU A 429 -39.29 -0.27 -7.97
N GLU A 430 -39.99 -0.86 -6.99
CA GLU A 430 -40.90 -0.12 -6.11
C GLU A 430 -40.14 0.95 -5.29
N LEU A 431 -39.01 0.60 -4.68
CA LEU A 431 -38.23 1.54 -3.88
C LEU A 431 -37.67 2.69 -4.72
N LEU A 432 -37.15 2.41 -5.93
CA LEU A 432 -36.65 3.44 -6.84
C LEU A 432 -37.76 4.41 -7.27
N PHE A 433 -38.99 3.91 -7.44
CA PHE A 433 -40.16 4.72 -7.79
C PHE A 433 -40.64 5.58 -6.61
N VAL A 434 -40.95 4.94 -5.47
CA VAL A 434 -41.58 5.60 -4.30
C VAL A 434 -40.61 6.56 -3.60
N CYS A 435 -39.30 6.38 -3.72
CA CYS A 435 -38.31 7.33 -3.19
C CYS A 435 -38.06 8.55 -4.09
N GLU A 436 -38.71 8.62 -5.26
CA GLU A 436 -38.73 9.79 -6.17
C GLU A 436 -37.33 10.35 -6.52
N GLY A 437 -36.38 9.47 -6.83
CA GLY A 437 -35.02 9.90 -7.21
C GLY A 437 -34.15 10.38 -6.06
N ARG A 438 -34.53 10.12 -4.79
CA ARG A 438 -33.65 10.29 -3.62
C ARG A 438 -32.57 9.20 -3.55
N ILE A 439 -32.84 7.99 -4.05
CA ILE A 439 -31.82 6.93 -4.14
C ILE A 439 -30.85 7.29 -5.25
N THR A 440 -29.61 7.62 -4.89
CA THR A 440 -28.59 8.08 -5.85
C THR A 440 -27.73 6.95 -6.41
N HIS A 441 -27.62 5.84 -5.68
CA HIS A 441 -26.77 4.71 -6.02
C HIS A 441 -27.43 3.38 -5.62
N ILE A 442 -27.02 2.29 -6.26
CA ILE A 442 -27.34 0.93 -5.84
C ILE A 442 -26.06 0.13 -5.58
N GLU A 443 -26.06 -0.70 -4.54
CA GLU A 443 -24.98 -1.68 -4.32
C GLU A 443 -25.14 -2.82 -5.31
N SER A 444 -24.60 -2.61 -6.51
CA SER A 444 -24.91 -3.43 -7.67
C SER A 444 -24.18 -4.78 -7.66
N PHE A 445 -23.09 -4.90 -6.88
CA PHE A 445 -22.36 -6.14 -6.71
C PHE A 445 -21.60 -6.15 -5.37
N ASN A 446 -21.79 -7.20 -4.58
CA ASN A 446 -21.03 -7.46 -3.36
C ASN A 446 -20.33 -8.84 -3.46
N LEU A 447 -19.01 -8.88 -3.23
CA LEU A 447 -18.24 -10.13 -3.34
C LEU A 447 -18.74 -11.20 -2.37
N LYS A 448 -19.12 -10.83 -1.15
CA LYS A 448 -19.61 -11.74 -0.11
C LYS A 448 -20.89 -12.43 -0.57
N ASP A 449 -21.86 -11.66 -1.02
CA ASP A 449 -23.16 -12.17 -1.48
C ASP A 449 -23.01 -12.99 -2.76
N SER A 450 -22.07 -12.63 -3.64
CA SER A 450 -21.80 -13.41 -4.85
C SER A 450 -21.19 -14.80 -4.56
N ALA A 451 -20.43 -14.92 -3.46
CA ALA A 451 -19.70 -16.15 -3.12
C ALA A 451 -20.54 -17.16 -2.35
N HIS A 452 -21.63 -16.72 -1.71
CA HIS A 452 -22.49 -17.57 -0.87
C HIS A 452 -23.89 -17.77 -1.49
N GLY A 453 -24.14 -17.19 -2.67
CA GLY A 453 -25.50 -16.95 -3.15
C GLY A 453 -26.08 -15.73 -2.43
N MET A 454 -27.01 -14.99 -3.06
CA MET A 454 -27.63 -13.80 -2.44
C MET A 454 -28.42 -14.12 -1.16
N THR A 455 -28.43 -15.36 -0.70
CA THR A 455 -29.01 -15.85 0.55
C THR A 455 -27.93 -16.01 1.62
N ALA A 456 -27.56 -14.92 2.28
CA ALA A 456 -26.80 -14.98 3.55
C ALA A 456 -27.69 -15.36 4.76
N LEU A 457 -28.91 -15.83 4.53
CA LEU A 457 -29.78 -16.49 5.49
C LEU A 457 -30.35 -17.71 4.78
N ALA A 458 -29.93 -18.88 5.22
CA ALA A 458 -30.41 -20.15 4.70
C ALA A 458 -31.94 -20.20 4.88
N SER A 459 -32.68 -20.04 3.79
CA SER A 459 -33.98 -20.69 3.68
C SER A 459 -33.68 -22.19 3.63
N VAL A 460 -34.10 -22.89 4.67
CA VAL A 460 -34.33 -24.32 4.55
C VAL A 460 -35.64 -24.43 3.81
N LYS A 461 -35.65 -25.19 2.71
CA LYS A 461 -36.73 -25.33 1.72
C LYS A 461 -38.12 -25.73 2.24
N ASP A 462 -38.34 -25.77 3.57
CA ASP A 462 -39.57 -26.24 4.22
C ASP A 462 -40.08 -25.32 5.36
N SER A 463 -39.52 -24.11 5.59
CA SER A 463 -40.05 -23.18 6.61
C SER A 463 -41.12 -22.23 6.06
N GLY A 464 -42.38 -22.69 6.03
CA GLY A 464 -43.53 -21.85 5.67
C GLY A 464 -43.82 -20.72 6.67
N PHE A 465 -43.11 -19.59 6.53
CA PHE A 465 -43.38 -18.32 7.22
C PHE A 465 -43.17 -17.10 6.29
N ALA A 466 -44.01 -16.07 6.48
CA ALA A 466 -43.93 -14.81 5.74
C ALA A 466 -42.71 -14.00 6.20
N GLY A 467 -41.80 -13.70 5.28
CA GLY A 467 -40.63 -12.84 5.50
C GLY A 467 -39.28 -13.42 5.08
N GLU A 468 -39.22 -14.61 4.47
CA GLU A 468 -37.94 -15.23 4.08
C GLU A 468 -37.09 -14.36 3.14
N ALA A 469 -35.78 -14.39 3.38
CA ALA A 469 -34.75 -13.92 2.46
C ALA A 469 -35.11 -14.36 1.05
N VAL A 470 -35.11 -13.42 0.10
CA VAL A 470 -35.58 -13.69 -1.25
C VAL A 470 -34.78 -14.85 -1.83
N ASP A 471 -35.45 -15.98 -2.04
CA ASP A 471 -34.88 -17.11 -2.75
C ASP A 471 -34.78 -16.71 -4.22
N ILE A 472 -33.66 -16.06 -4.58
CA ILE A 472 -33.42 -15.60 -5.95
C ILE A 472 -33.13 -16.84 -6.78
N THR A 473 -34.20 -17.44 -7.30
CA THR A 473 -34.22 -18.63 -8.17
C THR A 473 -33.23 -18.56 -9.34
N SER A 474 -32.80 -17.36 -9.75
CA SER A 474 -31.66 -17.15 -10.65
C SER A 474 -30.93 -15.83 -10.38
N PRO A 475 -29.81 -15.84 -9.64
CA PRO A 475 -29.04 -14.63 -9.32
C PRO A 475 -28.60 -13.86 -10.56
N ALA A 476 -28.17 -14.59 -11.60
CA ALA A 476 -27.76 -14.01 -12.87
C ALA A 476 -28.89 -13.23 -13.55
N ARG A 477 -30.12 -13.76 -13.54
CA ARG A 477 -31.28 -13.08 -14.11
C ARG A 477 -31.65 -11.83 -13.32
N ASN A 478 -31.57 -11.86 -12.00
CA ASN A 478 -31.81 -10.69 -11.17
C ASN A 478 -30.81 -9.55 -11.51
N TYR A 479 -29.52 -9.86 -11.54
CA TYR A 479 -28.49 -8.89 -11.95
C TYR A 479 -28.70 -8.32 -13.36
N GLN A 480 -29.14 -9.15 -14.32
CA GLN A 480 -29.48 -8.70 -15.67
C GLN A 480 -30.63 -7.70 -15.67
N LEU A 481 -31.70 -7.97 -14.92
CA LEU A 481 -32.86 -7.07 -14.82
C LEU A 481 -32.52 -5.77 -14.08
N ILE A 482 -31.74 -5.84 -13.01
CA ILE A 482 -31.24 -4.65 -12.27
C ILE A 482 -30.44 -3.76 -13.22
N ASN A 483 -29.48 -4.34 -13.97
CA ASN A 483 -28.66 -3.58 -14.90
C ASN A 483 -29.50 -2.98 -16.05
N ALA A 484 -30.45 -3.75 -16.59
CA ALA A 484 -31.35 -3.24 -17.63
C ALA A 484 -32.21 -2.07 -17.13
N LEU A 485 -32.72 -2.13 -15.90
CA LEU A 485 -33.48 -1.05 -15.26
C LEU A 485 -32.59 0.17 -15.02
N GLN A 486 -31.43 0.00 -14.39
CA GLN A 486 -30.51 1.09 -14.12
C GLN A 486 -30.07 1.79 -15.41
N LYS A 487 -29.68 1.02 -16.43
CA LYS A 487 -29.31 1.56 -17.74
C LYS A 487 -30.47 2.36 -18.35
N ALA A 488 -31.68 1.83 -18.29
CA ALA A 488 -32.84 2.48 -18.86
C ALA A 488 -33.30 3.74 -18.09
N LEU A 489 -33.01 3.84 -16.79
CA LEU A 489 -33.23 5.06 -15.99
C LEU A 489 -32.18 6.13 -16.27
N ASN A 490 -30.94 5.71 -16.58
CA ASN A 490 -29.82 6.60 -16.85
C ASN A 490 -29.76 7.09 -18.31
N GLU A 491 -30.42 6.39 -19.22
CA GLU A 491 -30.60 6.81 -20.61
C GLU A 491 -31.90 7.61 -20.72
N ASP A 492 -31.89 8.75 -21.42
CA ASP A 492 -33.07 9.56 -21.73
C ASP A 492 -33.95 8.87 -22.81
N ASN A 493 -34.41 7.66 -22.48
CA ASN A 493 -35.11 6.75 -23.39
C ASN A 493 -36.22 5.99 -22.67
N VAL A 494 -37.42 6.58 -22.68
CA VAL A 494 -38.64 6.03 -22.09
C VAL A 494 -39.02 4.66 -22.67
N ILE A 495 -38.68 4.37 -23.93
CA ILE A 495 -38.97 3.07 -24.56
C ILE A 495 -38.16 1.95 -23.90
N SER A 496 -36.88 2.20 -23.65
CA SER A 496 -36.01 1.28 -22.93
C SER A 496 -36.51 1.07 -21.50
N LEU A 497 -36.94 2.13 -20.82
CA LEU A 497 -37.48 2.06 -19.47
C LEU A 497 -38.76 1.23 -19.41
N LYS A 498 -39.70 1.48 -20.34
CA LYS A 498 -40.95 0.72 -20.45
C LYS A 498 -40.67 -0.76 -20.65
N ARG A 499 -39.68 -1.10 -21.47
CA ARG A 499 -39.28 -2.49 -21.73
C ARG A 499 -38.72 -3.14 -20.47
N ALA A 500 -37.81 -2.47 -19.77
CA ALA A 500 -37.21 -2.98 -18.53
C ALA A 500 -38.29 -3.24 -17.45
N ILE A 501 -39.18 -2.27 -17.21
CA ILE A 501 -40.29 -2.40 -16.25
C ILE A 501 -41.21 -3.56 -16.62
N ARG A 502 -41.60 -3.68 -17.90
CA ARG A 502 -42.42 -4.79 -18.38
C ARG A 502 -41.74 -6.14 -18.13
N SER A 503 -40.44 -6.27 -18.38
CA SER A 503 -39.70 -7.50 -18.11
C SER A 503 -39.74 -7.90 -16.63
N ILE A 504 -39.65 -6.92 -15.73
CA ILE A 504 -39.75 -7.14 -14.27
C ILE A 504 -41.16 -7.60 -13.87
N ILE A 505 -42.20 -6.97 -14.43
CA ILE A 505 -43.60 -7.34 -14.21
C ILE A 505 -43.87 -8.76 -14.72
N TRP A 506 -43.37 -9.10 -15.90
CA TRP A 506 -43.52 -10.46 -16.46
C TRP A 506 -42.81 -11.52 -15.61
N ASP A 507 -41.64 -11.20 -15.08
CA ASP A 507 -40.93 -12.10 -14.18
C ASP A 507 -41.74 -12.37 -12.90
N PHE A 508 -42.35 -11.32 -12.35
CA PHE A 508 -43.25 -11.43 -11.20
C PHE A 508 -44.52 -12.24 -11.51
N GLU A 509 -45.16 -11.95 -12.65
CA GLU A 509 -46.40 -12.61 -13.07
C GLU A 509 -46.21 -14.12 -13.23
N ARG A 510 -45.07 -14.55 -13.77
CA ARG A 510 -44.73 -15.97 -13.88
C ARG A 510 -44.70 -16.66 -12.51
N THR A 511 -44.10 -16.02 -11.50
CA THR A 511 -44.05 -16.57 -10.13
C THR A 511 -45.45 -16.60 -9.52
N ARG A 512 -46.25 -15.55 -9.72
CA ARG A 512 -47.65 -15.49 -9.26
C ARG A 512 -48.50 -16.63 -9.84
N LEU A 513 -48.40 -16.88 -11.14
CA LEU A 513 -49.12 -17.95 -11.82
C LEU A 513 -48.73 -19.34 -11.30
N LEU A 514 -47.48 -19.54 -10.86
CA LEU A 514 -47.06 -20.80 -10.23
C LEU A 514 -47.72 -21.00 -8.86
N VAL A 515 -47.84 -19.94 -8.05
CA VAL A 515 -48.52 -19.99 -6.75
C VAL A 515 -50.02 -20.22 -6.93
N GLU A 516 -50.63 -19.52 -7.90
CA GLU A 516 -52.04 -19.70 -8.28
C GLU A 516 -52.32 -21.15 -8.69
N LYS A 517 -51.45 -21.73 -9.53
CA LYS A 517 -51.55 -23.14 -9.92
C LYS A 517 -51.37 -24.11 -8.74
N ARG A 518 -50.43 -23.86 -7.83
CA ARG A 518 -50.27 -24.67 -6.61
C ARG A 518 -51.49 -24.60 -5.71
N LEU A 519 -52.13 -23.44 -5.62
CA LEU A 519 -53.36 -23.25 -4.86
C LEU A 519 -54.51 -24.06 -5.49
N GLU A 520 -54.61 -24.08 -6.81
CA GLU A 520 -55.58 -24.92 -7.55
C GLU A 520 -55.32 -26.42 -7.30
N GLU A 521 -54.06 -26.87 -7.40
CA GLU A 521 -53.66 -28.26 -7.16
C GLU A 521 -53.83 -28.68 -5.68
N SER A 522 -53.65 -27.76 -4.72
CA SER A 522 -53.81 -28.00 -3.27
C SER A 522 -55.29 -28.09 -2.84
N ARG A 523 -56.21 -27.43 -3.56
CA ARG A 523 -57.65 -27.57 -3.35
C ARG A 523 -58.14 -29.02 -3.49
N GLU A 524 -57.40 -29.87 -4.19
CA GLU A 524 -57.76 -31.28 -4.43
C GLU A 524 -57.12 -32.28 -3.43
N LYS A 525 -56.09 -31.92 -2.64
CA LYS A 525 -55.22 -32.92 -1.97
C LYS A 525 -54.69 -32.64 -0.54
N THR A 526 -54.78 -31.45 0.05
CA THR A 526 -54.02 -31.07 1.28
C THR A 526 -54.88 -30.50 2.44
N PRO A 527 -54.37 -30.43 3.70
CA PRO A 527 -55.11 -29.94 4.88
C PRO A 527 -55.58 -28.47 4.77
N PRO A 528 -56.60 -28.05 5.55
CA PRO A 528 -57.19 -26.70 5.48
C PRO A 528 -56.22 -25.54 5.77
N GLU A 529 -55.24 -25.71 6.67
CA GLU A 529 -54.34 -24.64 7.11
C GLU A 529 -53.35 -24.20 6.01
N ASP A 530 -52.78 -25.13 5.24
CA ASP A 530 -51.89 -24.78 4.11
C ASP A 530 -52.63 -24.04 2.99
N ASN A 531 -53.90 -24.39 2.76
CA ASN A 531 -54.74 -23.72 1.77
C ASN A 531 -55.01 -22.26 2.16
N THR A 532 -55.17 -21.96 3.47
CA THR A 532 -55.34 -20.58 3.94
C THR A 532 -54.10 -19.72 3.76
N LYS A 533 -52.90 -20.27 4.03
CA LYS A 533 -51.62 -19.56 3.79
C LYS A 533 -51.41 -19.26 2.31
N LEU A 534 -51.64 -20.24 1.44
CA LEU A 534 -51.50 -20.08 -0.02
C LEU A 534 -52.50 -19.04 -0.59
N ARG A 535 -53.71 -18.97 -0.04
CA ARG A 535 -54.69 -17.92 -0.41
C ARG A 535 -54.21 -16.54 -0.02
N ALA A 536 -53.75 -16.37 1.22
CA ALA A 536 -53.23 -15.09 1.71
C ALA A 536 -52.00 -14.63 0.90
N GLU A 537 -51.12 -15.56 0.53
CA GLU A 537 -49.99 -15.31 -0.37
C GLU A 537 -50.46 -14.84 -1.75
N CYS A 538 -51.41 -15.53 -2.38
CA CYS A 538 -51.95 -15.16 -3.68
C CYS A 538 -52.61 -13.77 -3.69
N GLU A 539 -53.39 -13.44 -2.65
CA GLU A 539 -53.99 -12.11 -2.48
C GLU A 539 -52.94 -11.01 -2.29
N ALA A 540 -51.88 -11.28 -1.52
CA ALA A 540 -50.75 -10.35 -1.38
C ALA A 540 -50.04 -10.12 -2.73
N MET A 541 -49.85 -11.17 -3.52
CA MET A 541 -49.25 -11.06 -4.86
C MET A 541 -50.13 -10.29 -5.85
N ASN A 542 -51.46 -10.44 -5.79
CA ASN A 542 -52.39 -9.67 -6.62
C ASN A 542 -52.36 -8.17 -6.28
N ARG A 543 -52.30 -7.82 -4.99
CA ARG A 543 -52.11 -6.43 -4.55
C ARG A 543 -50.79 -5.86 -5.08
N ARG A 544 -49.71 -6.65 -5.00
CA ARG A 544 -48.40 -6.25 -5.52
C ARG A 544 -48.38 -6.06 -7.04
N LYS A 545 -49.03 -6.94 -7.79
CA LYS A 545 -49.18 -6.80 -9.26
C LYS A 545 -49.81 -5.45 -9.62
N THR A 546 -50.86 -5.06 -8.91
CA THR A 546 -51.55 -3.79 -9.12
C THR A 546 -50.60 -2.60 -8.88
N ALA A 547 -49.82 -2.65 -7.80
CA ALA A 547 -48.80 -1.62 -7.53
C ALA A 547 -47.71 -1.55 -8.62
N LEU A 548 -47.24 -2.68 -9.13
CA LEU A 548 -46.24 -2.69 -10.21
C LEU A 548 -46.80 -2.17 -11.53
N LEU A 549 -48.07 -2.43 -11.84
CA LEU A 549 -48.75 -1.87 -13.02
C LEU A 549 -48.95 -0.36 -12.88
N ASP A 550 -49.22 0.13 -11.67
CA ASP A 550 -49.33 1.57 -11.39
C ASP A 550 -48.00 2.32 -11.68
N ILE A 551 -46.86 1.72 -11.33
CA ILE A 551 -45.54 2.26 -11.71
C ILE A 551 -45.39 2.35 -13.24
N LEU A 552 -45.87 1.34 -13.98
CA LEU A 552 -45.81 1.33 -15.44
C LEU A 552 -46.74 2.39 -16.06
N LEU A 553 -47.90 2.66 -15.46
CA LEU A 553 -48.80 3.74 -15.87
C LEU A 553 -48.16 5.12 -15.62
N ASN A 554 -47.48 5.27 -14.48
CA ASN A 554 -46.78 6.49 -14.07
C ASN A 554 -45.31 6.56 -14.55
N ILE A 555 -45.01 5.96 -15.70
CA ILE A 555 -43.63 5.85 -16.22
C ILE A 555 -42.98 7.22 -16.48
N GLU A 556 -43.75 8.22 -16.89
CA GLU A 556 -43.23 9.57 -17.13
C GLU A 556 -42.73 10.21 -15.84
N SER A 557 -43.49 10.10 -14.74
CA SER A 557 -43.05 10.54 -13.41
C SER A 557 -41.79 9.80 -13.00
N PHE A 558 -41.75 8.48 -13.19
CA PHE A 558 -40.58 7.68 -12.83
C PHE A 558 -39.32 8.08 -13.62
N HIS A 559 -39.46 8.32 -14.92
CA HIS A 559 -38.40 8.84 -15.77
C HIS A 559 -37.91 10.21 -15.29
N ASN A 560 -38.83 11.13 -14.98
CA ASN A 560 -38.50 12.47 -14.51
C ASN A 560 -37.77 12.49 -13.16
N HIS A 561 -37.92 11.45 -12.33
CA HIS A 561 -37.15 11.32 -11.10
C HIS A 561 -35.64 11.13 -11.34
N TYR A 562 -35.24 10.54 -12.48
CA TYR A 562 -33.84 10.18 -12.79
C TYR A 562 -33.26 10.85 -14.04
N ASN A 563 -34.07 11.52 -14.88
CA ASN A 563 -33.60 12.15 -16.13
C ASN A 563 -32.44 13.17 -15.93
N LYS A 564 -32.38 13.82 -14.78
CA LYS A 564 -31.34 14.80 -14.38
C LYS A 564 -30.38 14.26 -13.32
N ARG A 565 -30.59 13.03 -12.86
CA ARG A 565 -29.85 12.41 -11.75
C ARG A 565 -29.45 10.99 -12.11
N TYR A 566 -28.17 10.83 -12.41
CA TYR A 566 -27.62 9.52 -12.73
C TYR A 566 -27.68 8.57 -11.52
N LEU A 567 -28.34 7.43 -11.67
CA LEU A 567 -28.35 6.33 -10.70
C LEU A 567 -27.03 5.56 -10.80
N GLY A 568 -26.10 5.84 -9.88
CA GLY A 568 -24.77 5.23 -9.85
C GLY A 568 -24.73 3.81 -9.28
N SER A 569 -23.57 3.18 -9.37
CA SER A 569 -23.30 1.85 -8.80
C SER A 569 -22.19 1.90 -7.75
N ARG A 570 -22.33 1.10 -6.70
CA ARG A 570 -21.28 0.81 -5.70
C ARG A 570 -20.90 -0.67 -5.77
N ILE A 571 -19.62 -0.96 -5.65
CA ILE A 571 -19.10 -2.33 -5.66
C ILE A 571 -18.22 -2.55 -4.42
N GLY A 572 -18.68 -3.43 -3.56
CA GLY A 572 -18.06 -3.69 -2.27
C GLY A 572 -17.54 -5.12 -2.12
N SER A 573 -16.58 -5.31 -1.20
CA SER A 573 -16.21 -6.65 -0.76
C SER A 573 -17.05 -7.18 0.40
N GLY A 574 -17.64 -6.28 1.21
CA GLY A 574 -18.29 -6.64 2.48
C GLY A 574 -17.32 -7.25 3.50
N SER A 575 -16.01 -6.99 3.34
CA SER A 575 -14.98 -7.70 4.11
C SER A 575 -14.95 -7.22 5.57
N THR A 576 -15.28 -8.14 6.49
CA THR A 576 -15.03 -8.00 7.94
C THR A 576 -13.64 -8.52 8.33
N GLY A 577 -13.02 -9.27 7.42
CA GLY A 577 -11.76 -9.98 7.58
C GLY A 577 -11.81 -11.18 8.55
N GLN A 578 -12.97 -11.53 9.10
CA GLN A 578 -13.11 -12.63 10.07
C GLN A 578 -13.40 -14.00 9.42
N SER A 579 -13.99 -14.05 8.22
CA SER A 579 -14.29 -15.30 7.51
C SER A 579 -13.06 -15.90 6.81
N GLN A 580 -12.92 -17.22 6.90
CA GLN A 580 -11.83 -18.00 6.31
C GLN A 580 -12.05 -18.34 4.83
N LEU A 581 -13.30 -18.26 4.35
CA LEU A 581 -13.71 -18.67 3.00
C LEU A 581 -13.78 -17.50 2.00
N GLN A 582 -13.37 -16.29 2.39
CA GLN A 582 -13.64 -15.07 1.63
C GLN A 582 -12.40 -14.48 0.95
N TYR A 583 -12.64 -13.82 -0.19
CA TYR A 583 -11.66 -12.95 -0.84
C TYR A 583 -11.33 -11.78 0.09
N GLY A 584 -10.05 -11.46 0.25
CA GLY A 584 -9.66 -10.30 1.05
C GLY A 584 -10.11 -8.98 0.42
N MET A 585 -10.42 -7.97 1.27
CA MET A 585 -10.77 -6.59 0.87
C MET A 585 -9.98 -6.05 -0.33
N GLY A 586 -10.67 -5.32 -1.22
CA GLY A 586 -10.09 -4.54 -2.31
C GLY A 586 -10.30 -5.11 -3.72
N LEU A 587 -10.65 -4.21 -4.64
CA LEU A 587 -10.81 -4.44 -6.08
C LEU A 587 -9.92 -3.47 -6.86
N VAL A 588 -9.61 -3.83 -8.11
CA VAL A 588 -8.81 -2.97 -9.00
C VAL A 588 -9.22 -3.10 -10.46
N ALA A 589 -9.31 -1.97 -11.16
CA ALA A 589 -9.50 -1.93 -12.61
C ALA A 589 -8.17 -2.23 -13.31
N LEU A 590 -8.13 -3.32 -14.09
CA LEU A 590 -6.91 -3.81 -14.74
C LEU A 590 -6.28 -2.77 -15.68
N ASP A 591 -7.10 -1.95 -16.34
CA ASP A 591 -6.64 -0.94 -17.32
C ASP A 591 -5.71 0.12 -16.69
N THR A 592 -5.79 0.29 -15.37
CA THR A 592 -4.99 1.27 -14.62
C THR A 592 -3.70 0.68 -14.04
N LEU A 593 -3.48 -0.63 -14.21
CA LEU A 593 -2.31 -1.33 -13.67
C LEU A 593 -1.15 -1.40 -14.68
N PRO A 594 0.11 -1.54 -14.20
CA PRO A 594 1.23 -1.83 -15.07
C PRO A 594 1.00 -3.10 -15.91
N PRO A 595 1.44 -3.17 -17.18
CA PRO A 595 1.20 -4.34 -18.05
C PRO A 595 1.72 -5.68 -17.52
N ARG A 596 2.64 -5.66 -16.55
CA ARG A 596 3.12 -6.86 -15.86
C ARG A 596 2.13 -7.33 -14.79
N ALA A 597 1.58 -6.41 -14.00
CA ALA A 597 0.54 -6.72 -13.03
C ALA A 597 -0.71 -7.28 -13.70
N VAL A 598 -1.13 -6.69 -14.83
CA VAL A 598 -2.25 -7.21 -15.65
C VAL A 598 -2.01 -8.67 -16.05
N ARG A 599 -0.82 -8.99 -16.58
CA ARG A 599 -0.45 -10.37 -16.93
C ARG A 599 -0.45 -11.31 -15.73
N THR A 600 0.00 -10.84 -14.56
CA THR A 600 -0.05 -11.62 -13.32
C THR A 600 -1.50 -11.93 -12.92
N VAL A 601 -2.39 -10.92 -12.93
CA VAL A 601 -3.81 -11.09 -12.62
C VAL A 601 -4.46 -12.12 -13.56
N LEU A 602 -4.27 -11.99 -14.87
CA LEU A 602 -4.83 -12.91 -15.86
C LEU A 602 -4.31 -14.34 -15.67
N ARG A 603 -3.02 -14.50 -15.34
CA ARG A 603 -2.43 -15.82 -15.06
C ARG A 603 -2.99 -16.44 -13.78
N GLU A 604 -3.06 -15.67 -12.70
CA GLU A 604 -3.58 -16.12 -11.41
C GLU A 604 -5.08 -16.43 -11.47
N HIS A 605 -5.83 -15.69 -12.28
CA HIS A 605 -7.23 -15.95 -12.54
C HIS A 605 -7.45 -17.30 -13.24
N ARG A 606 -6.69 -17.58 -14.31
CA ARG A 606 -6.70 -18.91 -14.96
C ARG A 606 -6.30 -20.05 -14.02
N ALA A 607 -5.49 -19.76 -13.00
CA ALA A 607 -5.07 -20.73 -11.99
C ALA A 607 -6.04 -20.83 -10.78
N GLY A 608 -7.16 -20.11 -10.78
CA GLY A 608 -8.13 -20.09 -9.68
C GLY A 608 -7.64 -19.42 -8.39
N GLN A 609 -6.55 -18.63 -8.46
CA GLN A 609 -5.95 -17.97 -7.28
C GLN A 609 -6.55 -16.57 -7.05
N ARG A 610 -7.08 -15.94 -8.09
CA ARG A 610 -7.67 -14.60 -8.09
C ARG A 610 -8.95 -14.59 -8.92
N LYS A 611 -9.93 -13.76 -8.58
CA LYS A 611 -11.21 -13.69 -9.31
C LYS A 611 -11.29 -12.41 -10.13
N LEU A 612 -11.66 -12.53 -11.40
CA LEU A 612 -12.24 -11.42 -12.16
C LEU A 612 -13.73 -11.42 -11.86
N ILE A 613 -14.27 -10.27 -11.49
CA ILE A 613 -15.70 -10.16 -11.20
C ILE A 613 -16.46 -9.84 -12.50
N PRO A 614 -17.75 -10.16 -12.61
CA PRO A 614 -18.55 -9.90 -13.80
C PRO A 614 -18.95 -8.42 -13.94
N VAL A 615 -17.97 -7.52 -13.74
CA VAL A 615 -18.16 -6.08 -13.76
C VAL A 615 -17.00 -5.41 -14.47
N THR A 616 -17.34 -4.52 -15.39
CA THR A 616 -16.40 -3.69 -16.14
C THR A 616 -16.44 -2.26 -15.64
N ALA A 617 -15.30 -1.73 -15.22
CA ALA A 617 -15.10 -0.30 -14.97
C ALA A 617 -14.69 0.39 -16.26
N ARG A 618 -15.53 1.29 -16.79
CA ARG A 618 -15.14 2.14 -17.92
C ARG A 618 -14.31 3.31 -17.41
N MET A 619 -13.03 3.33 -17.77
CA MET A 619 -12.07 4.31 -17.28
C MET A 619 -11.78 5.37 -18.36
N ILE A 620 -11.75 6.64 -17.96
CA ILE A 620 -11.29 7.77 -18.77
C ILE A 620 -9.88 8.13 -18.33
N SER A 621 -8.95 8.22 -19.29
CA SER A 621 -7.56 8.63 -19.05
C SER A 621 -7.41 10.13 -19.30
N HIS A 622 -6.91 10.85 -18.31
CA HIS A 622 -6.55 12.27 -18.43
C HIS A 622 -5.04 12.41 -18.49
N GLN A 623 -4.54 13.13 -19.48
CA GLN A 623 -3.13 13.45 -19.62
C GLN A 623 -2.90 14.93 -19.38
N HIS A 624 -2.15 15.26 -18.35
CA HIS A 624 -1.81 16.63 -18.00
C HIS A 624 -0.36 16.94 -18.38
N VAL A 625 -0.12 18.17 -18.85
CA VAL A 625 1.21 18.66 -19.23
C VAL A 625 1.40 20.04 -18.61
N ARG A 626 2.36 20.17 -17.68
CA ARG A 626 2.78 21.46 -17.11
C ARG A 626 4.10 21.89 -17.73
N GLY A 627 4.19 23.15 -18.14
CA GLY A 627 5.41 23.75 -18.67
C GLY A 627 5.68 23.52 -20.16
N SER A 628 4.64 23.49 -21.01
CA SER A 628 4.84 23.53 -22.46
C SER A 628 5.52 24.83 -22.86
N ASP A 629 6.55 24.75 -23.72
CA ASP A 629 7.08 25.92 -24.42
C ASP A 629 5.92 26.69 -25.08
N PRO A 630 5.86 28.03 -25.00
CA PRO A 630 4.80 28.80 -25.64
C PRO A 630 4.77 28.46 -27.15
N VAL A 631 3.57 28.51 -27.76
CA VAL A 631 3.35 28.15 -29.18
C VAL A 631 4.26 28.95 -30.13
N SER A 632 4.79 30.08 -29.66
CA SER A 632 5.79 30.95 -30.33
C SER A 632 7.18 30.33 -30.52
N VAL A 633 7.51 29.20 -29.88
CA VAL A 633 8.83 28.56 -30.06
C VAL A 633 8.89 27.78 -31.39
N PRO A 634 9.94 27.96 -32.22
CA PRO A 634 10.06 27.29 -33.52
C PRO A 634 9.98 25.76 -33.43
N TRP A 635 9.37 25.13 -34.44
CA TRP A 635 9.10 23.68 -34.46
C TRP A 635 10.36 22.82 -34.33
N HIS A 636 11.50 23.27 -34.87
CA HIS A 636 12.78 22.56 -34.78
C HIS A 636 13.33 22.51 -33.36
N ARG A 637 13.14 23.57 -32.54
CA ARG A 637 13.49 23.54 -31.11
C ARG A 637 12.54 22.64 -30.33
N ARG A 638 11.24 22.66 -30.64
CA ARG A 638 10.25 21.72 -30.06
C ARG A 638 10.57 20.25 -30.39
N ALA A 639 11.05 19.97 -31.60
CA ALA A 639 11.49 18.63 -32.01
C ALA A 639 12.78 18.20 -31.27
N LEU A 640 13.77 19.10 -31.13
CA LEU A 640 14.96 18.84 -30.31
C LEU A 640 14.61 18.56 -28.84
N HIS A 641 13.60 19.25 -28.29
CA HIS A 641 13.13 19.03 -26.92
C HIS A 641 12.35 17.70 -26.75
N ARG A 642 11.97 17.02 -27.84
CA ARG A 642 11.41 15.66 -27.80
C ARG A 642 12.49 14.56 -27.78
N LEU A 643 13.76 14.89 -28.07
CA LEU A 643 14.85 13.92 -28.01
C LEU A 643 15.17 13.54 -26.54
N PRO A 644 15.29 12.24 -26.22
CA PRO A 644 15.66 11.79 -24.89
C PRO A 644 17.01 12.37 -24.47
N GLY A 645 17.06 13.18 -23.40
CA GLY A 645 18.29 13.79 -22.86
C GLY A 645 18.43 15.31 -23.06
N LEU A 646 17.69 15.90 -24.01
CA LEU A 646 17.64 17.37 -24.28
C LEU A 646 16.34 18.03 -23.83
N ARG A 647 15.45 17.28 -23.17
CA ARG A 647 14.27 17.81 -22.48
C ARG A 647 14.72 18.82 -21.43
N ARG A 648 14.24 20.06 -21.53
CA ARG A 648 14.34 21.03 -20.42
C ARG A 648 13.63 20.44 -19.21
N ASN A 649 14.22 20.60 -18.02
CA ASN A 649 13.70 20.18 -16.71
C ASN A 649 12.31 20.74 -16.32
N GLY A 650 11.59 21.42 -17.22
CA GLY A 650 10.34 22.14 -16.94
C GLY A 650 9.05 21.46 -17.41
N THR A 651 9.08 20.55 -18.40
CA THR A 651 7.87 19.86 -18.87
C THR A 651 7.58 18.65 -17.98
N GLN A 652 6.59 18.75 -17.10
CA GLN A 652 6.09 17.64 -16.31
C GLN A 652 4.79 17.11 -16.94
N THR A 653 4.77 15.81 -17.26
CA THR A 653 3.57 15.12 -17.73
C THR A 653 3.13 14.14 -16.65
N TRP A 654 1.86 14.15 -16.28
CA TRP A 654 1.28 13.13 -15.39
C TRP A 654 -0.07 12.65 -15.93
N HIS A 655 -0.42 11.41 -15.59
CA HIS A 655 -1.63 10.75 -16.06
C HIS A 655 -2.53 10.42 -14.88
N ASP A 656 -3.83 10.70 -15.01
CA ASP A 656 -4.84 10.37 -14.01
C ASP A 656 -6.00 9.61 -14.64
N TRP A 657 -6.72 8.87 -13.80
CA TRP A 657 -7.84 8.03 -14.23
C TRP A 657 -9.12 8.42 -13.49
N THR A 658 -10.21 8.58 -14.23
CA THR A 658 -11.55 8.79 -13.66
C THR A 658 -12.49 7.69 -14.12
N LEU A 659 -13.37 7.24 -13.23
CA LEU A 659 -14.43 6.28 -13.56
C LEU A 659 -15.57 7.01 -14.29
N ASP A 660 -15.96 6.52 -15.47
CA ASP A 660 -17.18 6.93 -16.16
C ASP A 660 -18.39 6.20 -15.55
N ARG A 661 -18.40 4.87 -15.63
CA ARG A 661 -19.47 4.02 -15.10
C ARG A 661 -19.00 2.58 -14.85
N PHE A 662 -19.78 1.85 -14.07
CA PHE A 662 -19.67 0.39 -13.96
C PHE A 662 -20.71 -0.29 -14.86
N GLU A 663 -20.33 -1.39 -15.49
CA GLU A 663 -21.22 -2.22 -16.30
C GLU A 663 -21.17 -3.67 -15.82
N ILE A 664 -22.33 -4.23 -15.44
CA ILE A 664 -22.41 -5.60 -14.92
C ILE A 664 -22.80 -6.56 -16.04
N HIS A 665 -22.04 -7.65 -16.20
CA HIS A 665 -22.27 -8.64 -17.24
C HIS A 665 -22.31 -10.05 -16.63
N PRO A 666 -23.48 -10.53 -16.18
CA PRO A 666 -23.56 -11.81 -15.49
C PRO A 666 -23.02 -12.96 -16.34
N GLY A 667 -22.12 -13.77 -15.77
CA GLY A 667 -21.50 -14.92 -16.42
C GLY A 667 -20.30 -14.61 -17.32
N ILE A 668 -19.90 -13.34 -17.46
CA ILE A 668 -18.74 -12.92 -18.27
C ILE A 668 -17.77 -12.15 -17.38
N ASP A 669 -16.49 -12.52 -17.40
CA ASP A 669 -15.46 -11.80 -16.65
C ASP A 669 -15.27 -10.38 -17.18
N GLY A 670 -15.27 -9.40 -16.27
CA GLY A 670 -15.00 -8.00 -16.59
C GLY A 670 -13.52 -7.62 -16.42
N ASN A 671 -13.23 -6.32 -16.48
CA ASN A 671 -11.89 -5.76 -16.28
C ASN A 671 -11.59 -5.39 -14.82
N ILE A 672 -12.37 -5.88 -13.85
CA ILE A 672 -12.13 -5.68 -12.41
C ILE A 672 -11.67 -7.00 -11.78
N GLY A 673 -10.50 -6.97 -11.12
CA GLY A 673 -9.92 -8.10 -10.40
C GLY A 673 -9.86 -7.90 -8.89
N THR A 674 -9.93 -8.98 -8.12
CA THR A 674 -9.72 -8.94 -6.67
C THR A 674 -8.26 -8.62 -6.34
N LEU A 675 -8.00 -7.76 -5.34
CA LEU A 675 -6.65 -7.47 -4.84
C LEU A 675 -6.12 -8.57 -3.92
N GLY A 676 -7.00 -9.28 -3.21
CA GLY A 676 -6.67 -10.49 -2.47
C GLY A 676 -6.83 -11.77 -3.31
N GLY A 677 -5.96 -12.76 -3.07
CA GLY A 677 -6.19 -14.13 -3.52
C GLY A 677 -7.06 -14.91 -2.53
N ILE A 678 -7.58 -16.08 -2.95
CA ILE A 678 -8.27 -17.00 -2.04
C ILE A 678 -7.24 -17.51 -1.04
N ARG A 679 -7.45 -17.21 0.25
CA ARG A 679 -6.78 -17.97 1.30
C ARG A 679 -7.36 -19.37 1.21
N ARG A 680 -6.63 -20.32 0.62
CA ARG A 680 -6.97 -21.74 0.79
C ARG A 680 -7.10 -21.96 2.28
N SER A 681 -8.18 -22.63 2.70
CA SER A 681 -8.36 -23.03 4.09
C SER A 681 -7.00 -23.46 4.60
N PRO A 682 -6.46 -22.86 5.68
CA PRO A 682 -5.30 -23.45 6.30
C PRO A 682 -5.71 -24.92 6.46
N ARG A 683 -4.90 -25.85 5.92
CA ARG A 683 -4.91 -27.19 6.51
C ARG A 683 -4.80 -26.87 7.99
N VAL A 684 -5.77 -27.34 8.78
CA VAL A 684 -5.64 -27.30 10.23
C VAL A 684 -4.30 -28.00 10.48
N GLU A 685 -3.24 -27.20 10.59
CA GLU A 685 -1.92 -27.67 10.94
C GLU A 685 -2.10 -27.86 12.42
N ILE A 686 -2.38 -29.10 12.81
CA ILE A 686 -2.67 -29.52 14.19
C ILE A 686 -1.48 -29.20 15.13
N HIS A 687 -0.42 -28.55 14.63
CA HIS A 687 0.85 -28.34 15.30
C HIS A 687 1.48 -26.97 14.95
N PRO A 688 1.02 -25.82 15.46
CA PRO A 688 1.85 -24.62 15.49
C PRO A 688 2.99 -24.79 16.50
N GLU A 689 2.69 -25.36 17.67
CA GLU A 689 3.63 -25.48 18.79
C GLU A 689 4.56 -26.70 18.68
N LEU A 690 4.13 -27.76 17.97
CA LEU A 690 4.95 -28.93 17.67
C LEU A 690 5.60 -28.89 16.29
N SER A 691 5.22 -27.93 15.42
CA SER A 691 6.05 -27.53 14.29
C SER A 691 7.17 -26.57 14.70
N VAL A 692 7.83 -26.87 15.82
CA VAL A 692 9.31 -26.82 15.82
C VAL A 692 9.84 -27.89 14.85
N ASN A 693 9.30 -27.96 13.63
CA ASN A 693 10.07 -28.33 12.47
C ASN A 693 11.21 -27.35 12.49
N SER A 694 12.38 -27.80 12.95
CA SER A 694 13.65 -27.09 12.83
C SER A 694 13.67 -26.44 11.44
N GLU A 695 13.38 -25.15 11.37
CA GLU A 695 12.89 -24.54 10.14
C GLU A 695 14.09 -24.39 9.19
N LYS A 696 14.46 -25.45 8.46
CA LYS A 696 15.77 -25.52 7.80
C LYS A 696 15.95 -24.36 6.83
N ILE A 697 17.21 -23.99 6.60
CA ILE A 697 17.57 -23.00 5.58
C ILE A 697 17.42 -23.67 4.21
N GLY A 698 16.17 -23.79 3.72
CA GLY A 698 15.86 -24.46 2.45
C GLY A 698 16.48 -23.77 1.22
N GLN A 699 16.91 -22.51 1.35
CA GLN A 699 17.64 -21.77 0.30
C GLN A 699 18.93 -21.16 0.86
N PRO A 700 20.01 -21.95 1.02
CA PRO A 700 21.23 -21.50 1.69
C PRO A 700 21.91 -20.30 0.98
N PHE A 701 21.87 -20.26 -0.35
CA PHE A 701 22.42 -19.14 -1.13
C PHE A 701 21.66 -17.82 -0.96
N ARG A 702 20.39 -17.86 -0.58
CA ARG A 702 19.56 -16.66 -0.40
C ARG A 702 19.95 -15.91 0.86
N TYR A 703 20.17 -16.64 1.95
CA TYR A 703 20.42 -16.10 3.30
C TYR A 703 21.91 -16.11 3.69
N LEU A 704 22.80 -16.40 2.74
CA LEU A 704 24.23 -16.35 2.95
C LEU A 704 24.65 -14.94 3.37
N ASN A 705 25.62 -14.85 4.29
CA ASN A 705 26.20 -13.57 4.70
C ASN A 705 26.63 -12.73 3.48
N SER A 706 26.36 -11.44 3.48
CA SER A 706 26.60 -10.56 2.32
C SER A 706 28.08 -10.49 1.95
N HIS A 707 28.99 -10.54 2.93
CA HIS A 707 30.43 -10.56 2.65
C HIS A 707 30.81 -11.84 1.89
N LEU A 708 30.40 -12.99 2.40
CA LEU A 708 30.67 -14.28 1.77
C LEU A 708 30.05 -14.36 0.36
N ARG A 709 28.82 -13.88 0.21
CA ARG A 709 28.13 -13.83 -1.10
C ARG A 709 28.87 -12.93 -2.10
N ASN A 710 29.35 -11.76 -1.66
CA ASN A 710 30.09 -10.85 -2.52
C ASN A 710 31.44 -11.46 -2.92
N THR A 711 32.15 -12.11 -2.00
CA THR A 711 33.40 -12.83 -2.30
C THR A 711 33.16 -13.94 -3.32
N LEU A 712 32.13 -14.78 -3.13
CA LEU A 712 31.78 -15.85 -4.07
C LEU A 712 31.43 -15.31 -5.46
N LYS A 713 30.72 -14.19 -5.56
CA LYS A 713 30.44 -13.54 -6.85
C LYS A 713 31.71 -13.07 -7.55
N VAL A 714 32.62 -12.42 -6.81
CA VAL A 714 33.89 -11.96 -7.38
C VAL A 714 34.70 -13.16 -7.88
N LEU A 715 34.79 -14.24 -7.10
CA LEU A 715 35.47 -15.48 -7.51
C LEU A 715 34.83 -16.12 -8.73
N ALA A 716 33.49 -16.21 -8.78
CA ALA A 716 32.76 -16.79 -9.90
C ALA A 716 32.92 -15.99 -11.21
N GLY A 717 33.21 -14.69 -11.13
CA GLY A 717 33.60 -13.90 -12.30
C GLY A 717 35.10 -14.01 -12.61
N PHE A 718 35.95 -14.04 -11.58
CA PHE A 718 37.40 -14.00 -11.72
C PHE A 718 37.96 -15.30 -12.32
N ILE A 719 37.50 -16.47 -11.84
CA ILE A 719 38.02 -17.77 -12.29
C ILE A 719 37.84 -17.97 -13.81
N PRO A 720 36.63 -17.79 -14.40
CA PRO A 720 36.47 -17.92 -15.86
C PRO A 720 37.27 -16.89 -16.65
N ALA A 721 37.37 -15.65 -16.14
CA ALA A 721 38.17 -14.62 -16.79
C ALA A 721 39.66 -14.98 -16.81
N PHE A 722 40.20 -15.42 -15.67
CA PHE A 722 41.58 -15.84 -15.53
C PHE A 722 41.90 -17.01 -16.46
N LEU A 723 41.05 -18.05 -16.46
CA LEU A 723 41.21 -19.20 -17.36
C LEU A 723 41.19 -18.79 -18.83
N THR A 724 40.26 -17.89 -19.22
CA THR A 724 40.19 -17.40 -20.60
C THR A 724 41.47 -16.66 -20.97
N PHE A 725 41.93 -15.72 -20.13
CA PHE A 725 43.18 -14.99 -20.38
C PHE A 725 44.39 -15.92 -20.49
N SER A 726 44.51 -16.91 -19.60
CA SER A 726 45.63 -17.85 -19.61
C SER A 726 45.64 -18.77 -20.84
N LEU A 727 44.47 -19.05 -21.42
CA LEU A 727 44.32 -19.99 -22.53
C LEU A 727 44.29 -19.30 -23.91
N THR A 728 43.89 -18.03 -24.01
CA THR A 728 43.67 -17.36 -25.31
C THR A 728 44.71 -16.29 -25.65
N LYS A 729 45.59 -15.89 -24.72
CA LYS A 729 46.51 -14.77 -24.92
C LYS A 729 47.96 -15.20 -24.93
N ASP A 730 48.66 -14.81 -26.00
CA ASP A 730 50.07 -15.15 -26.21
C ASP A 730 51.03 -14.28 -25.36
N TRP A 731 50.59 -13.09 -24.95
CA TRP A 731 51.42 -12.18 -24.15
C TRP A 731 51.33 -12.52 -22.66
N TRP A 732 52.46 -12.89 -22.05
CA TRP A 732 52.53 -13.37 -20.66
C TRP A 732 51.89 -12.43 -19.62
N VAL A 733 52.02 -11.11 -19.79
CA VAL A 733 51.39 -10.12 -18.89
C VAL A 733 49.87 -10.23 -18.96
N LEU A 734 49.31 -10.30 -20.17
CA LEU A 734 47.86 -10.42 -20.33
C LEU A 734 47.37 -11.82 -19.95
N ALA A 735 48.17 -12.86 -20.16
CA ALA A 735 47.83 -14.24 -19.83
C ALA A 735 47.68 -14.47 -18.32
N TYR A 736 48.63 -13.98 -17.51
CA TYR A 736 48.63 -14.20 -16.05
C TYR A 736 48.08 -13.01 -15.24
N LEU A 737 48.27 -11.77 -15.70
CA LEU A 737 47.79 -10.56 -15.01
C LEU A 737 46.55 -9.94 -15.65
N GLY A 738 46.10 -10.42 -16.82
CA GLY A 738 44.96 -9.83 -17.53
C GLY A 738 43.68 -9.76 -16.71
N ALA A 739 43.33 -10.83 -16.00
CA ALA A 739 42.16 -10.84 -15.12
C ALA A 739 42.27 -9.83 -13.96
N PHE A 740 43.46 -9.70 -13.35
CA PHE A 740 43.72 -8.72 -12.29
C PHE A 740 43.61 -7.28 -12.82
N ILE A 741 44.14 -7.01 -14.01
CA ILE A 741 44.04 -5.69 -14.66
C ILE A 741 42.57 -5.36 -14.97
N TRP A 742 41.81 -6.31 -15.55
CA TRP A 742 40.38 -6.12 -15.87
C TRP A 742 39.53 -5.82 -14.63
N PHE A 743 39.76 -6.56 -13.54
CA PHE A 743 39.09 -6.36 -12.27
C PHE A 743 39.53 -5.07 -11.58
N GLY A 744 40.82 -4.73 -11.66
CA GLY A 744 41.38 -3.49 -11.13
C GLY A 744 40.74 -2.26 -11.77
N ILE A 745 40.73 -2.19 -13.11
CA ILE A 745 40.11 -1.08 -13.87
C ILE A 745 38.63 -0.93 -13.48
N THR A 746 37.89 -2.03 -13.46
CA THR A 746 36.45 -2.01 -13.16
C THR A 746 36.16 -1.65 -11.70
N GLY A 747 36.94 -2.19 -10.76
CA GLY A 747 36.81 -1.92 -9.34
C GLY A 747 37.08 -0.46 -9.00
N ILE A 748 38.22 0.07 -9.48
CA ILE A 748 38.61 1.47 -9.31
C ILE A 748 37.55 2.39 -9.94
N ARG A 749 37.09 2.08 -11.16
CA ARG A 749 36.02 2.83 -11.83
C ARG A 749 34.75 2.93 -10.99
N ASN A 750 34.27 1.82 -10.39
CA ASN A 750 33.05 1.87 -9.56
C ASN A 750 33.25 2.71 -8.28
N ILE A 751 34.45 2.70 -7.70
CA ILE A 751 34.80 3.54 -6.55
C ILE A 751 34.77 5.02 -6.96
N ILE A 752 35.48 5.38 -8.04
CA ILE A 752 35.52 6.76 -8.57
C ILE A 752 34.11 7.25 -8.93
N GLN A 753 33.32 6.42 -9.61
CA GLN A 753 31.93 6.71 -9.95
C GLN A 753 31.09 7.03 -8.72
N SER A 754 31.21 6.22 -7.66
CA SER A 754 30.45 6.43 -6.42
C SER A 754 30.84 7.74 -5.73
N ILE A 755 32.13 8.08 -5.73
CA ILE A 755 32.66 9.34 -5.16
C ILE A 755 32.22 10.56 -6.00
N LEU A 756 32.28 10.47 -7.34
CA LEU A 756 31.83 11.52 -8.24
C LEU A 756 30.31 11.73 -8.18
N GLY A 757 29.53 10.66 -8.05
CA GLY A 757 28.08 10.75 -7.84
C GLY A 757 27.71 11.40 -6.50
N GLY A 758 28.48 11.12 -5.44
CA GLY A 758 28.24 11.58 -4.08
C GLY A 758 28.62 13.03 -3.77
N GLY A 759 29.61 13.62 -4.45
CA GLY A 759 30.00 15.00 -4.10
C GLY A 759 31.19 15.58 -4.86
N GLY A 760 32.01 14.73 -5.48
CA GLY A 760 33.25 15.14 -6.15
C GLY A 760 34.50 14.59 -5.43
N LEU A 761 35.67 14.83 -6.01
CA LEU A 761 36.95 14.25 -5.55
C LEU A 761 37.53 14.91 -4.29
N LYS A 762 37.01 16.07 -3.86
CA LYS A 762 37.42 16.70 -2.60
C LYS A 762 36.85 15.88 -1.43
N ARG A 763 37.73 15.18 -0.72
CA ARG A 763 37.41 14.41 0.49
C ARG A 763 36.86 15.37 1.56
N SER A 764 35.57 15.27 1.86
CA SER A 764 35.03 15.91 3.06
C SER A 764 35.50 15.13 4.29
N PRO A 765 36.01 15.79 5.35
CA PRO A 765 36.36 15.12 6.60
C PRO A 765 35.15 14.44 7.28
N LEU A 766 33.93 14.82 6.90
CA LEU A 766 32.68 14.33 7.49
C LEU A 766 32.18 13.00 6.87
N LEU A 767 32.54 12.70 5.62
CA LEU A 767 32.09 11.49 4.90
C LEU A 767 33.26 10.67 4.37
N PRO A 768 33.61 9.55 5.03
CA PRO A 768 34.62 8.65 4.49
C PRO A 768 34.12 8.04 3.18
N TRP A 769 34.98 7.88 2.19
CA TRP A 769 34.60 7.31 0.87
C TRP A 769 33.93 5.94 0.99
N ASN A 770 34.26 5.15 2.02
CA ASN A 770 33.61 3.87 2.31
C ASN A 770 32.09 3.97 2.53
N SER A 771 31.59 5.11 3.00
CA SER A 771 30.15 5.35 3.18
C SER A 771 29.41 5.63 1.87
N LEU A 772 30.13 6.11 0.85
CA LEU A 772 29.61 6.37 -0.49
C LEU A 772 29.67 5.14 -1.39
N VAL A 773 30.48 4.14 -1.03
CA VAL A 773 30.77 2.96 -1.85
C VAL A 773 29.89 1.78 -1.45
N SER A 774 29.08 1.28 -2.39
CA SER A 774 28.33 0.04 -2.23
C SER A 774 29.16 -1.17 -2.69
N TRP A 775 29.73 -1.91 -1.73
CA TRP A 775 30.51 -3.12 -1.99
C TRP A 775 29.75 -4.20 -2.75
N SER A 776 28.43 -4.29 -2.56
CA SER A 776 27.59 -5.21 -3.34
C SER A 776 27.46 -4.79 -4.81
N ARG A 777 27.37 -3.48 -5.10
CA ARG A 777 27.33 -2.95 -6.48
C ARG A 777 28.66 -3.19 -7.19
N ILE A 778 29.78 -3.09 -6.46
CA ILE A 778 31.13 -3.43 -6.96
C ILE A 778 31.21 -4.92 -7.28
N ALA A 779 30.84 -5.79 -6.34
CA ALA A 779 30.89 -7.23 -6.53
C ALA A 779 30.03 -7.70 -7.73
N ASP A 780 28.84 -7.10 -7.90
CA ASP A 780 27.99 -7.33 -9.08
C ASP A 780 28.71 -6.87 -10.37
N SER A 781 29.34 -5.70 -10.37
CA SER A 781 30.08 -5.19 -11.54
C SER A 781 31.28 -6.06 -11.91
N LEU A 782 32.01 -6.55 -10.92
CA LEU A 782 33.17 -7.43 -11.11
C LEU A 782 32.75 -8.80 -11.64
N PHE A 783 31.64 -9.36 -11.13
CA PHE A 783 31.07 -10.61 -11.63
C PHE A 783 30.74 -10.53 -13.13
N PHE A 784 29.97 -9.53 -13.57
CA PHE A 784 29.62 -9.37 -14.99
C PHE A 784 30.84 -9.00 -15.83
N THR A 785 31.80 -8.25 -15.29
CA THR A 785 33.05 -7.99 -16.03
C THR A 785 33.84 -9.26 -16.26
N GLY A 786 33.98 -10.10 -15.23
CA GLY A 786 34.67 -11.37 -15.38
C GLY A 786 34.02 -12.30 -16.40
N PHE A 787 32.68 -12.40 -16.37
CA PHE A 787 31.94 -13.23 -17.33
C PHE A 787 31.94 -12.68 -18.77
N SER A 788 32.19 -11.38 -18.96
CA SER A 788 32.28 -10.80 -20.31
C SER A 788 33.48 -11.30 -21.11
N VAL A 789 34.56 -11.70 -20.44
CA VAL A 789 35.80 -12.16 -21.08
C VAL A 789 35.59 -13.50 -21.83
N PRO A 790 35.13 -14.60 -21.21
CA PRO A 790 34.86 -15.84 -21.93
C PRO A 790 33.75 -15.68 -22.97
N LEU A 791 32.74 -14.84 -22.69
CA LEU A 791 31.65 -14.61 -23.63
C LEU A 791 32.15 -13.95 -24.93
N LEU A 792 32.91 -12.86 -24.82
CA LEU A 792 33.30 -12.09 -25.99
C LEU A 792 34.54 -12.69 -26.68
N ASP A 793 35.55 -13.08 -25.91
CA ASP A 793 36.84 -13.52 -26.47
C ASP A 793 36.83 -14.99 -26.90
N TYR A 794 36.14 -15.88 -26.17
CA TYR A 794 36.08 -17.30 -26.53
C TYR A 794 34.83 -17.65 -27.34
N LEU A 795 33.62 -17.37 -26.84
CA LEU A 795 32.38 -17.77 -27.52
C LEU A 795 32.12 -16.98 -28.80
N VAL A 796 32.12 -15.64 -28.73
CA VAL A 796 31.80 -14.82 -29.91
C VAL A 796 32.96 -14.77 -30.89
N LYS A 797 34.17 -14.41 -30.45
CA LYS A 797 35.32 -14.24 -31.34
C LYS A 797 35.87 -15.57 -31.86
N THR A 798 36.23 -16.51 -30.98
CA THR A 798 36.93 -17.74 -31.40
C THR A 798 35.95 -18.79 -31.94
N LEU A 799 34.89 -19.13 -31.21
CA LEU A 799 33.98 -20.21 -31.59
C LEU A 799 33.02 -19.81 -32.73
N PHE A 800 32.35 -18.67 -32.60
CA PHE A 800 31.32 -18.25 -33.56
C PHE A 800 31.91 -17.58 -34.80
N LEU A 801 32.72 -16.52 -34.64
CA LEU A 801 33.25 -15.78 -35.79
C LEU A 801 34.39 -16.54 -36.49
N GLN A 802 35.42 -16.95 -35.76
CA GLN A 802 36.61 -17.56 -36.36
C GLN A 802 36.35 -19.01 -36.82
N GLN A 803 35.79 -19.88 -35.97
CA GLN A 803 35.63 -21.31 -36.29
C GLN A 803 34.38 -21.62 -37.15
N HIS A 804 33.24 -20.95 -36.89
CA HIS A 804 31.99 -21.22 -37.63
C HIS A 804 31.84 -20.39 -38.92
N LEU A 805 32.19 -19.10 -38.87
CA LEU A 805 31.95 -18.17 -39.99
C LEU A 805 33.22 -17.82 -40.78
N GLY A 806 34.41 -18.26 -40.35
CA GLY A 806 35.68 -17.91 -40.99
C GLY A 806 36.04 -16.41 -40.92
N VAL A 807 35.37 -15.65 -40.05
CA VAL A 807 35.56 -14.21 -39.88
C VAL A 807 36.67 -13.97 -38.86
N THR A 808 37.80 -13.43 -39.34
CA THR A 808 38.99 -13.09 -38.54
C THR A 808 39.43 -11.66 -38.82
N THR A 809 40.44 -11.20 -38.10
CA THR A 809 41.08 -9.89 -38.36
C THR A 809 41.79 -9.83 -39.71
N SER A 810 42.02 -10.96 -40.38
CA SER A 810 42.60 -11.01 -41.73
C SER A 810 41.56 -11.16 -42.84
N THR A 811 40.38 -11.74 -42.58
CA THR A 811 39.35 -11.96 -43.61
C THR A 811 38.36 -10.80 -43.73
N SER A 812 37.77 -10.34 -42.63
CA SER A 812 36.81 -9.22 -42.64
C SER A 812 36.83 -8.43 -41.32
N PRO A 813 37.80 -7.50 -41.16
CA PRO A 813 37.96 -6.72 -39.93
C PRO A 813 36.69 -5.95 -39.53
N LEU A 814 36.02 -5.32 -40.50
CA LEU A 814 34.80 -4.54 -40.26
C LEU A 814 33.67 -5.40 -39.66
N ALA A 815 33.47 -6.62 -40.19
CA ALA A 815 32.44 -7.54 -39.72
C ALA A 815 32.77 -8.04 -38.30
N LEU A 816 34.02 -8.43 -38.06
CA LEU A 816 34.48 -8.88 -36.74
C LEU A 816 34.26 -7.81 -35.67
N TYR A 817 34.73 -6.58 -35.90
CA TYR A 817 34.60 -5.51 -34.91
C TYR A 817 33.15 -5.05 -34.72
N SER A 818 32.33 -5.05 -35.77
CA SER A 818 30.91 -4.70 -35.67
C SER A 818 30.11 -5.69 -34.84
N VAL A 819 30.29 -7.00 -35.08
CA VAL A 819 29.62 -8.06 -34.31
C VAL A 819 30.10 -8.06 -32.85
N MET A 820 31.40 -7.89 -32.61
CA MET A 820 31.96 -7.77 -31.27
C MET A 820 31.40 -6.56 -30.51
N ALA A 821 31.30 -5.40 -31.16
CA ALA A 821 30.75 -4.19 -30.55
C ALA A 821 29.25 -4.34 -30.21
N LEU A 822 28.47 -4.96 -31.11
CA LEU A 822 27.05 -5.25 -30.90
C LEU A 822 26.84 -6.25 -29.75
N ALA A 823 27.57 -7.37 -29.75
CA ALA A 823 27.49 -8.39 -28.69
C ALA A 823 27.85 -7.81 -27.33
N ASN A 824 28.93 -7.02 -27.26
CA ASN A 824 29.33 -6.31 -26.05
C ASN A 824 28.26 -5.30 -25.60
N GLY A 825 27.71 -4.50 -26.53
CA GLY A 825 26.64 -3.56 -26.24
C GLY A 825 25.38 -4.20 -25.67
N ILE A 826 24.90 -5.29 -26.29
CA ILE A 826 23.75 -6.08 -25.83
C ILE A 826 24.03 -6.67 -24.45
N TYR A 827 25.22 -7.26 -24.24
CA TYR A 827 25.62 -7.81 -22.95
C TYR A 827 25.62 -6.76 -21.84
N ILE A 828 26.19 -5.57 -22.12
CA ILE A 828 26.27 -4.46 -21.18
C ILE A 828 24.89 -3.93 -20.82
N SER A 829 24.06 -3.66 -21.83
CA SER A 829 22.70 -3.17 -21.63
C SER A 829 21.87 -4.16 -20.80
N THR A 830 21.97 -5.47 -21.13
CA THR A 830 21.21 -6.53 -20.45
C THR A 830 21.55 -6.61 -18.97
N HIS A 831 22.83 -6.71 -18.59
CA HIS A 831 23.16 -6.85 -17.18
C HIS A 831 22.98 -5.54 -16.39
N ASN A 832 23.06 -4.38 -17.03
CA ASN A 832 22.73 -3.10 -16.38
C ASN A 832 21.23 -2.98 -16.04
N ILE A 833 20.36 -3.50 -16.92
CA ILE A 833 18.93 -3.63 -16.63
C ILE A 833 18.72 -4.62 -15.47
N LEU A 834 19.43 -5.75 -15.46
CA LEU A 834 19.35 -6.74 -14.37
C LEU A 834 19.85 -6.18 -13.02
N ARG A 835 20.84 -5.29 -13.04
CA ARG A 835 21.36 -4.58 -11.85
C ARG A 835 20.41 -3.50 -11.34
N GLY A 836 19.43 -3.08 -12.15
CA GLY A 836 18.43 -2.08 -11.79
C GLY A 836 18.87 -0.64 -12.02
N LEU A 837 19.81 -0.40 -12.96
CA LEU A 837 20.20 0.96 -13.34
C LEU A 837 19.06 1.69 -14.08
N PRO A 838 19.02 3.04 -14.04
CA PRO A 838 18.05 3.83 -14.80
C PRO A 838 18.08 3.45 -16.29
N ARG A 839 16.92 3.43 -16.96
CA ARG A 839 16.83 3.09 -18.39
C ARG A 839 17.74 3.97 -19.25
N SER A 840 17.86 5.25 -18.90
CA SER A 840 18.77 6.20 -19.57
C SER A 840 20.24 5.78 -19.48
N ALA A 841 20.70 5.30 -18.32
CA ALA A 841 22.06 4.82 -18.14
C ALA A 841 22.29 3.50 -18.89
N ALA A 842 21.30 2.60 -18.92
CA ALA A 842 21.40 1.36 -19.70
C ALA A 842 21.51 1.62 -21.21
N VAL A 843 20.73 2.58 -21.74
CA VAL A 843 20.82 3.01 -23.15
C VAL A 843 22.14 3.71 -23.42
N GLY A 844 22.60 4.62 -22.55
CA GLY A 844 23.92 5.24 -22.70
C GLY A 844 25.05 4.21 -22.74
N ASN A 845 24.98 3.20 -21.87
CA ASN A 845 25.95 2.12 -21.83
C ASN A 845 25.89 1.17 -23.05
N LEU A 846 24.78 1.11 -23.79
CA LEU A 846 24.70 0.40 -25.08
C LEU A 846 25.62 1.04 -26.13
N PHE A 847 25.64 2.37 -26.18
CA PHE A 847 26.49 3.14 -27.09
C PHE A 847 27.93 3.36 -26.58
N ARG A 848 28.27 2.79 -25.41
CA ARG A 848 29.59 2.94 -24.79
C ARG A 848 30.74 2.57 -25.72
N SER A 849 30.60 1.47 -26.46
CA SER A 849 31.64 0.97 -27.37
C SER A 849 31.97 1.95 -28.48
N LEU A 850 31.00 2.74 -28.95
CA LEU A 850 31.19 3.79 -29.96
C LEU A 850 31.87 5.03 -29.35
N LEU A 851 31.41 5.45 -28.18
CA LEU A 851 31.94 6.62 -27.47
C LEU A 851 33.37 6.41 -26.93
N SER A 852 33.79 5.16 -26.72
CA SER A 852 35.13 4.85 -26.21
C SER A 852 36.23 4.90 -27.25
N ILE A 853 35.92 4.82 -28.55
CA ILE A 853 36.94 4.76 -29.62
C ILE A 853 37.77 6.05 -29.66
N PRO A 854 37.18 7.27 -29.71
CA PRO A 854 37.97 8.50 -29.73
C PRO A 854 38.82 8.66 -28.47
N LEU A 855 38.29 8.23 -27.32
CA LEU A 855 39.00 8.31 -26.04
C LEU A 855 40.18 7.32 -25.98
N ALA A 856 40.03 6.13 -26.56
CA ALA A 856 41.11 5.15 -26.64
C ALA A 856 42.26 5.64 -27.53
N ILE A 857 41.95 6.28 -28.66
CA ILE A 857 42.95 6.92 -29.54
C ILE A 857 43.69 8.01 -28.76
N LEU A 858 42.95 8.91 -28.09
CA LEU A 858 43.55 9.96 -27.27
C LEU A 858 44.49 9.42 -26.18
N PHE A 859 44.09 8.36 -25.48
CA PHE A 859 44.93 7.71 -24.47
C PHE A 859 46.18 7.06 -25.08
N ASN A 860 46.04 6.42 -26.24
CA ASN A 860 47.16 5.83 -26.96
C ASN A 860 48.19 6.90 -27.37
N ASP A 861 47.72 8.01 -27.96
CA ASP A 861 48.58 9.08 -28.47
C ASP A 861 49.28 9.85 -27.34
N THR A 862 48.58 10.09 -26.23
CA THR A 862 49.16 10.75 -25.04
C THR A 862 50.22 9.88 -24.37
N LEU A 863 50.02 8.57 -24.28
CA LEU A 863 51.03 7.64 -23.80
C LEU A 863 52.22 7.54 -24.75
N ALA A 864 51.97 7.51 -26.07
CA ALA A 864 53.03 7.53 -27.08
C ALA A 864 53.92 8.75 -26.92
N MET A 865 53.30 9.94 -26.87
CA MET A 865 54.01 11.21 -26.68
C MET A 865 54.86 11.21 -25.40
N GLY A 866 54.31 10.76 -24.27
CA GLY A 866 55.05 10.69 -23.01
C GLY A 866 56.23 9.70 -23.05
N LEU A 867 56.07 8.55 -23.71
CA LEU A 867 57.13 7.55 -23.85
C LEU A 867 58.22 7.99 -24.83
N HIS A 868 57.86 8.69 -25.91
CA HIS A 868 58.82 9.34 -26.80
C HIS A 868 59.60 10.44 -26.08
N MET A 869 58.93 11.26 -25.26
CA MET A 869 59.60 12.27 -24.41
C MET A 869 60.54 11.64 -23.37
N ALA A 870 60.27 10.40 -22.95
CA ALA A 870 61.12 9.63 -22.04
C ALA A 870 62.20 8.80 -22.76
N ASN A 871 62.38 8.94 -24.09
CA ASN A 871 63.34 8.20 -24.91
C ASN A 871 63.24 6.66 -24.80
N VAL A 872 62.04 6.12 -24.62
CA VAL A 872 61.83 4.67 -24.61
C VAL A 872 61.88 4.13 -26.04
N PRO A 873 62.71 3.12 -26.37
CA PRO A 873 62.75 2.52 -27.70
C PRO A 873 61.56 1.56 -27.93
N GLY A 874 61.02 1.52 -29.16
CA GLY A 874 59.95 0.59 -29.55
C GLY A 874 58.58 0.92 -28.96
N VAL A 875 58.24 2.21 -28.88
CA VAL A 875 56.98 2.71 -28.28
C VAL A 875 55.75 2.14 -28.98
N GLU A 876 55.74 2.08 -30.31
CA GLU A 876 54.59 1.60 -31.08
C GLU A 876 54.29 0.12 -30.80
N ASP A 877 55.31 -0.73 -30.82
CA ASP A 877 55.19 -2.17 -30.51
C ASP A 877 54.76 -2.42 -29.06
N GLY A 878 55.24 -1.58 -28.14
CA GLY A 878 54.83 -1.59 -26.73
C GLY A 878 53.35 -1.22 -26.58
N LEU A 879 52.92 -0.12 -27.19
CA LEU A 879 51.52 0.35 -27.13
C LEU A 879 50.56 -0.62 -27.81
N GLN A 880 50.96 -1.27 -28.90
CA GLN A 880 50.15 -2.28 -29.56
C GLN A 880 49.82 -3.46 -28.63
N LYS A 881 50.79 -3.90 -27.79
CA LYS A 881 50.55 -4.93 -26.76
C LYS A 881 49.60 -4.44 -25.66
N TRP A 882 49.63 -3.15 -25.33
CA TRP A 882 48.75 -2.51 -24.35
C TRP A 882 47.40 -2.05 -24.90
N ALA A 883 47.17 -2.10 -26.22
CA ALA A 883 45.97 -1.55 -26.87
C ALA A 883 44.65 -2.09 -26.28
N ALA A 884 44.61 -3.38 -25.91
CA ALA A 884 43.45 -3.99 -25.27
C ALA A 884 43.15 -3.40 -23.88
N VAL A 885 44.20 -3.11 -23.11
CA VAL A 885 44.08 -2.48 -21.79
C VAL A 885 43.69 -1.01 -21.92
N ILE A 886 44.28 -0.27 -22.87
CA ILE A 886 43.95 1.13 -23.15
C ILE A 886 42.47 1.26 -23.57
N SER A 887 42.01 0.38 -24.47
CA SER A 887 40.62 0.34 -24.93
C SER A 887 39.64 0.01 -23.79
N LYS A 888 40.00 -0.95 -22.91
CA LYS A 888 39.23 -1.28 -21.71
C LYS A 888 39.14 -0.09 -20.74
N LEU A 889 40.26 0.58 -20.48
CA LEU A 889 40.32 1.77 -19.62
C LEU A 889 39.45 2.91 -20.17
N ALA A 890 39.55 3.21 -21.47
CA ALA A 890 38.74 4.22 -22.14
C ALA A 890 37.24 3.90 -22.04
N SER A 891 36.85 2.65 -22.28
CA SER A 891 35.46 2.21 -22.16
C SER A 891 34.90 2.39 -20.75
N ASP A 892 35.67 2.03 -19.71
CA ASP A 892 35.23 2.22 -18.33
C ASP A 892 35.22 3.69 -17.88
N CYS A 893 36.08 4.54 -18.43
CA CYS A 893 36.01 5.99 -18.21
C CYS A 893 34.70 6.57 -18.74
N VAL A 894 34.29 6.21 -19.97
CA VAL A 894 32.99 6.60 -20.53
C VAL A 894 31.84 6.12 -19.65
N ALA A 895 31.91 4.88 -19.16
CA ALA A 895 30.87 4.35 -18.27
C ALA A 895 30.83 5.06 -16.90
N ALA A 896 31.98 5.44 -16.35
CA ALA A 896 32.05 6.24 -15.12
C ALA A 896 31.36 7.61 -15.31
N VAL A 897 31.50 8.22 -16.48
CA VAL A 897 30.80 9.48 -16.81
C VAL A 897 29.30 9.26 -16.95
N ILE A 898 28.86 8.27 -17.75
CA ILE A 898 27.44 8.00 -17.99
C ILE A 898 26.70 7.66 -16.68
N GLU A 899 27.23 6.71 -15.91
CA GLU A 899 26.62 6.32 -14.65
C GLU A 899 26.80 7.39 -13.56
N GLY A 900 27.94 8.09 -13.52
CA GLY A 900 28.17 9.18 -12.57
C GLY A 900 27.23 10.38 -12.78
N LEU A 901 26.90 10.71 -14.03
CA LEU A 901 25.89 11.72 -14.36
C LEU A 901 24.49 11.28 -13.95
N ALA A 902 24.14 10.00 -14.17
CA ALA A 902 22.87 9.44 -13.74
C ALA A 902 22.72 9.44 -12.20
N ASP A 903 23.75 8.99 -11.47
CA ASP A 903 23.79 9.00 -10.01
C ASP A 903 23.74 10.44 -9.47
N ARG A 904 24.44 11.39 -10.11
CA ARG A 904 24.37 12.82 -9.78
C ARG A 904 22.96 13.38 -9.93
N GLN A 905 22.28 13.09 -11.04
CA GLN A 905 20.94 13.59 -11.29
C GLN A 905 19.93 13.03 -10.29
N ASN A 906 20.06 11.74 -9.95
CA ASN A 906 19.23 11.11 -8.92
C ASN A 906 19.42 11.77 -7.55
N ASN A 907 20.66 12.00 -7.14
CA ASN A 907 20.97 12.66 -5.87
C ASN A 907 20.38 14.07 -5.82
N ILE A 908 20.56 14.89 -6.86
CA ILE A 908 19.98 16.25 -6.91
C ILE A 908 18.46 16.19 -6.81
N ARG A 909 17.80 15.28 -7.54
CA ARG A 909 16.34 15.13 -7.49
C ARG A 909 15.85 14.81 -6.08
N ILE A 910 16.49 13.86 -5.38
CA ILE A 910 16.13 13.51 -4.01
C ILE A 910 16.30 14.73 -3.09
N ARG A 911 17.42 15.46 -3.21
CA ARG A 911 17.66 16.64 -2.38
C ARG A 911 16.70 17.80 -2.64
N LEU A 912 16.25 17.98 -3.88
CA LEU A 912 15.22 18.98 -4.18
C LEU A 912 13.90 18.67 -3.46
N ILE A 913 13.55 17.39 -3.31
CA ILE A 913 12.37 16.96 -2.56
C ILE A 913 12.60 17.25 -1.07
N ASP A 914 13.71 16.77 -0.49
CA ASP A 914 14.02 16.97 0.94
C ASP A 914 13.99 18.46 1.34
N TYR A 915 14.59 19.34 0.54
CA TYR A 915 14.59 20.78 0.82
C TYR A 915 13.19 21.38 0.70
N ARG A 916 12.40 21.01 -0.32
CA ARG A 916 11.05 21.53 -0.48
C ARG A 916 10.16 21.16 0.70
N ASP A 917 10.28 19.94 1.21
CA ASP A 917 9.52 19.50 2.37
C ASP A 917 9.86 20.34 3.60
N LYS A 918 11.15 20.57 3.87
CA LYS A 918 11.60 21.39 5.03
C LYS A 918 11.33 22.88 4.89
N ILE A 919 11.45 23.44 3.69
CA ILE A 919 11.12 24.84 3.43
C ILE A 919 9.62 25.08 3.55
N SER A 920 8.79 24.16 3.05
CA SER A 920 7.32 24.26 3.20
C SER A 920 6.91 24.20 4.67
N GLN A 921 7.58 23.34 5.45
CA GLN A 921 7.39 23.27 6.89
C GLN A 921 7.85 24.55 7.60
N LEU A 922 8.95 25.16 7.16
CA LEU A 922 9.40 26.43 7.71
C LEU A 922 8.38 27.54 7.47
N PHE A 923 7.86 27.65 6.24
CA PHE A 923 6.86 28.66 5.90
C PHE A 923 5.53 28.45 6.63
N SER A 924 5.13 27.20 6.88
CA SER A 924 3.93 26.95 7.69
C SER A 924 4.10 27.34 9.16
N VAL A 925 5.31 27.21 9.71
CA VAL A 925 5.63 27.72 11.06
C VAL A 925 5.65 29.24 11.08
N PHE A 926 6.26 29.86 10.07
CA PHE A 926 6.25 31.32 9.93
C PHE A 926 4.82 31.88 9.88
N ALA A 927 3.95 31.31 9.03
CA ALA A 927 2.56 31.72 8.94
C ALA A 927 1.80 31.55 10.26
N ARG A 928 2.13 30.55 11.09
CA ARG A 928 1.53 30.39 12.42
C ARG A 928 2.02 31.45 13.40
N LEU A 929 3.32 31.78 13.37
CA LEU A 929 3.86 32.87 14.18
C LEU A 929 3.24 34.21 13.81
N ASP A 930 3.08 34.47 12.51
CA ASP A 930 2.45 35.69 11.98
C ASP A 930 0.99 35.85 12.46
N VAL A 931 0.25 34.74 12.52
CA VAL A 931 -1.12 34.72 13.08
C VAL A 931 -1.13 34.92 14.61
N LEU A 932 -0.10 34.44 15.33
CA LEU A 932 0.00 34.58 16.79
C LEU A 932 0.48 35.97 17.24
N PHE A 933 1.31 36.63 16.42
CA PHE A 933 1.90 37.94 16.71
C PHE A 933 1.53 38.97 15.62
N PRO A 934 0.24 39.28 15.42
CA PRO A 934 -0.20 40.15 14.31
C PRO A 934 0.28 41.61 14.44
N GLU A 935 0.70 42.04 15.65
CA GLU A 935 1.19 43.39 15.92
C GLU A 935 2.71 43.53 15.77
N GLU A 936 3.45 42.40 15.68
CA GLU A 936 4.91 42.39 15.57
C GLU A 936 5.35 41.98 14.16
N ASP A 937 6.41 42.58 13.63
CA ASP A 937 7.01 42.10 12.38
C ASP A 937 7.82 40.82 12.67
N VAL A 938 7.19 39.66 12.41
CA VAL A 938 7.80 38.34 12.63
C VAL A 938 9.08 38.16 11.81
N LEU A 939 9.21 38.80 10.64
CA LEU A 939 10.41 38.72 9.84
C LEU A 939 11.59 39.40 10.56
N ASP A 940 11.34 40.52 11.24
CA ASP A 940 12.33 41.23 12.06
C ASP A 940 12.62 40.51 13.37
N LEU A 941 11.64 39.86 14.01
CA LEU A 941 11.88 38.99 15.16
C LEU A 941 12.84 37.83 14.83
N LEU A 942 12.72 37.23 13.64
CA LEU A 942 13.64 36.18 13.18
C LEU A 942 15.08 36.66 13.02
N GLN A 943 15.32 37.98 12.91
CA GLN A 943 16.68 38.54 12.80
C GLN A 943 17.43 38.48 14.14
N ASP A 944 16.74 38.59 15.27
CA ASP A 944 17.32 38.39 16.60
C ASP A 944 16.67 37.20 17.31
N PRO A 945 17.29 35.99 17.23
CA PRO A 945 16.78 34.80 17.88
C PRO A 945 16.61 34.94 19.41
N LYS A 946 17.31 35.86 20.07
CA LYS A 946 17.10 36.11 21.51
C LYS A 946 15.75 36.75 21.78
N ILE A 947 15.39 37.75 20.98
CA ILE A 947 14.13 38.47 21.10
C ILE A 947 13.00 37.53 20.72
N LEU A 948 13.15 36.75 19.64
CA LEU A 948 12.17 35.73 19.25
C LEU A 948 11.90 34.72 20.37
N ILE A 949 12.95 34.10 20.94
CA ILE A 949 12.78 33.10 22.01
C ILE A 949 12.21 33.74 23.29
N ALA A 950 12.53 35.01 23.57
CA ALA A 950 11.98 35.74 24.71
C ALA A 950 10.53 36.18 24.52
N ALA A 951 10.12 36.51 23.29
CA ALA A 951 8.75 36.90 22.93
C ALA A 951 7.79 35.70 22.91
N ILE A 952 8.31 34.52 22.54
CA ILE A 952 7.59 33.24 22.57
C ILE A 952 7.29 32.86 24.04
N HIS A 953 6.04 33.07 24.46
CA HIS A 953 5.50 32.62 25.75
C HIS A 953 5.37 31.08 25.83
N ASP A 954 5.02 30.53 27.00
CA ASP A 954 4.84 29.08 27.22
C ASP A 954 3.86 28.43 26.22
N GLU A 955 2.88 29.17 25.70
CA GLU A 955 1.90 28.69 24.70
C GLU A 955 2.52 28.39 23.31
N ALA A 956 3.71 28.93 22.99
CA ALA A 956 4.35 28.80 21.68
C ALA A 956 5.74 28.13 21.72
N ARG A 957 6.15 27.58 22.86
CA ARG A 957 7.44 26.87 23.05
C ARG A 957 7.64 25.67 22.11
N GLU A 958 6.54 25.04 21.68
CA GLU A 958 6.58 24.00 20.64
C GLU A 958 7.07 24.54 19.29
N LEU A 959 6.70 25.77 18.90
CA LEU A 959 7.13 26.38 17.63
C LEU A 959 8.63 26.68 17.62
N GLU A 960 9.19 27.14 18.74
CA GLU A 960 10.64 27.31 18.91
C GLU A 960 11.38 26.00 18.58
N LYS A 961 10.93 24.89 19.17
CA LYS A 961 11.49 23.57 18.93
C LYS A 961 11.39 23.16 17.46
N VAL A 962 10.28 23.47 16.77
CA VAL A 962 10.15 23.19 15.34
C VAL A 962 11.16 23.98 14.51
N ILE A 963 11.39 25.26 14.82
CA ILE A 963 12.37 26.10 14.11
C ILE A 963 13.79 25.56 14.32
N ILE A 964 14.15 25.23 15.56
CA ILE A 964 15.44 24.62 15.90
C ILE A 964 15.65 23.32 15.12
N VAL A 965 14.66 22.41 15.15
CA VAL A 965 14.73 21.13 14.43
C VAL A 965 14.84 21.33 12.92
N ASN A 966 14.09 22.30 12.37
CA ASN A 966 14.15 22.64 10.95
C ASN A 966 15.55 23.10 10.55
N ALA A 967 16.15 24.02 11.31
CA ALA A 967 17.49 24.52 11.03
C ALA A 967 18.56 23.43 11.19
N LEU A 968 18.47 22.56 12.21
CA LEU A 968 19.37 21.43 12.38
C LEU A 968 19.29 20.42 11.22
N ASP A 969 18.08 20.13 10.73
CA ASP A 969 17.88 19.27 9.57
C ASP A 969 18.46 19.89 8.30
N LEU A 970 18.20 21.18 8.04
CA LEU A 970 18.73 21.91 6.88
C LEU A 970 20.26 21.97 6.90
N MET A 971 20.85 22.24 8.07
CA MET A 971 22.30 22.20 8.28
C MET A 971 22.87 20.80 8.00
N TYR A 972 22.22 19.75 8.51
CA TYR A 972 22.63 18.37 8.25
C TYR A 972 22.55 18.04 6.75
N ILE A 973 21.44 18.35 6.10
CA ILE A 973 21.26 18.11 4.66
C ILE A 973 22.33 18.86 3.85
N TRP A 974 22.61 20.12 4.18
CA TRP A 974 23.65 20.92 3.51
C TRP A 974 25.06 20.32 3.65
N MET A 975 25.42 19.86 4.84
CA MET A 975 26.78 19.41 5.16
C MET A 975 27.06 17.94 4.81
N PHE A 976 26.07 17.06 4.97
CA PHE A 976 26.23 15.61 4.84
C PHE A 976 25.61 15.02 3.58
N GLN A 977 24.50 15.55 3.06
CA GLN A 977 23.80 14.85 1.99
C GLN A 977 24.42 15.10 0.60
N PRO A 978 24.50 14.08 -0.27
CA PRO A 978 25.20 14.18 -1.54
C PRO A 978 24.51 15.18 -2.47
N ARG A 979 25.30 16.11 -3.04
CA ARG A 979 24.82 17.16 -3.98
C ARG A 979 23.77 18.12 -3.42
N SER A 980 23.59 18.17 -2.10
CA SER A 980 22.65 19.08 -1.42
C SER A 980 22.92 20.55 -1.74
N ARG A 981 24.19 20.97 -1.79
CA ARG A 981 24.56 22.36 -2.08
C ARG A 981 24.00 22.87 -3.41
N LYS A 982 24.08 22.05 -4.46
CA LYS A 982 23.55 22.39 -5.79
C LYS A 982 22.03 22.44 -5.81
N ALA A 983 21.36 21.56 -5.05
CA ALA A 983 19.91 21.54 -4.97
C ALA A 983 19.38 22.80 -4.27
N LEU A 984 19.99 23.21 -3.14
CA LEU A 984 19.59 24.44 -2.44
C LEU A 984 19.86 25.68 -3.31
N GLN A 985 21.00 25.75 -4.02
CA GLN A 985 21.27 26.83 -4.97
C GLN A 985 20.19 26.96 -6.06
N GLN A 986 19.66 25.83 -6.56
CA GLN A 986 18.57 25.85 -7.54
C GLN A 986 17.27 26.38 -6.96
N ILE A 987 16.96 26.03 -5.70
CA ILE A 987 15.76 26.52 -5.01
C ILE A 987 15.89 28.01 -4.66
N ALA A 988 17.02 28.41 -4.09
CA ALA A 988 17.31 29.79 -3.72
C ALA A 988 17.28 30.75 -4.93
N ALA A 989 17.67 30.27 -6.12
CA ALA A 989 17.56 31.04 -7.36
C ALA A 989 16.12 31.30 -7.81
N THR A 990 15.15 30.50 -7.35
CA THR A 990 13.72 30.66 -7.65
C THR A 990 12.91 31.34 -6.56
N MET A 991 13.49 31.54 -5.36
CA MET A 991 12.83 32.17 -4.22
C MET A 991 12.66 33.68 -4.42
N SER A 992 11.53 34.22 -3.95
CA SER A 992 11.35 35.65 -3.76
C SER A 992 12.34 36.19 -2.72
N THR A 993 12.50 37.50 -2.66
CA THR A 993 13.42 38.13 -1.68
C THR A 993 12.93 37.98 -0.26
N GLU A 994 11.61 38.05 -0.06
CA GLU A 994 10.97 37.79 1.21
C GLU A 994 11.12 36.31 1.63
N GLU A 995 10.82 35.36 0.74
CA GLU A 995 11.01 33.92 0.98
C GLU A 995 12.46 33.58 1.39
N TRP A 996 13.44 34.23 0.74
CA TRP A 996 14.85 34.07 1.09
C TRP A 996 15.17 34.67 2.45
N LEU A 997 14.62 35.83 2.81
CA LEU A 997 14.84 36.45 4.11
C LEU A 997 14.25 35.60 5.24
N ILE A 998 13.03 35.07 5.09
CA ILE A 998 12.41 34.13 6.04
C ILE A 998 13.30 32.89 6.19
N PHE A 999 13.73 32.31 5.06
CA PHE A 999 14.61 31.14 5.07
C PHE A 999 15.93 31.42 5.78
N HIS A 1000 16.63 32.50 5.42
CA HIS A 1000 17.94 32.83 5.96
C HIS A 1000 17.88 33.22 7.44
N ARG A 1001 16.97 34.13 7.83
CA ARG A 1001 16.85 34.63 9.21
C ARG A 1001 16.46 33.50 10.16
N SER A 1002 15.57 32.59 9.76
CA SER A 1002 15.25 31.41 10.59
C SER A 1002 16.44 30.49 10.88
N GLN A 1003 17.48 30.47 10.03
CA GLN A 1003 18.68 29.67 10.33
C GLN A 1003 19.53 30.27 11.45
N LEU A 1004 19.40 31.58 11.74
CA LEU A 1004 20.19 32.26 12.79
C LEU A 1004 19.92 31.71 14.19
N VAL A 1005 18.82 30.97 14.38
CA VAL A 1005 18.55 30.21 15.61
C VAL A 1005 19.73 29.31 15.99
N LEU A 1006 20.53 28.85 15.02
CA LEU A 1006 21.73 28.03 15.23
C LEU A 1006 22.86 28.74 16.00
N ASN A 1007 22.79 30.06 16.21
CA ASN A 1007 23.72 30.78 17.10
C ASN A 1007 23.40 30.57 18.60
N ARG A 1008 22.26 29.95 18.92
CA ARG A 1008 21.79 29.71 20.29
C ARG A 1008 22.37 28.41 20.85
N HIS A 1009 23.68 28.41 21.12
CA HIS A 1009 24.40 27.21 21.57
C HIS A 1009 23.84 26.60 22.86
N ARG A 1010 23.41 27.41 23.83
CA ARG A 1010 22.88 26.92 25.11
C ARG A 1010 21.54 26.21 24.90
N GLU A 1011 20.62 26.86 24.22
CA GLU A 1011 19.25 26.37 23.97
C GLU A 1011 19.28 25.11 23.11
N ILE A 1012 20.07 25.11 22.02
CA ILE A 1012 20.19 23.94 21.15
C ILE A 1012 20.86 22.76 21.87
N SER A 1013 21.88 23.02 22.67
CA SER A 1013 22.51 21.96 23.48
C SER A 1013 21.51 21.38 24.48
N GLN A 1014 20.68 22.23 25.10
CA GLN A 1014 19.62 21.79 26.01
C GLN A 1014 18.61 20.91 25.28
N VAL A 1015 18.16 21.28 24.08
CA VAL A 1015 17.23 20.47 23.26
C VAL A 1015 17.82 19.08 22.95
N PHE A 1016 19.12 18.96 22.72
CA PHE A 1016 19.78 17.65 22.55
C PHE A 1016 19.81 16.84 23.86
N VAL A 1017 20.12 17.49 24.99
CA VAL A 1017 20.19 16.86 26.32
C VAL A 1017 18.79 16.41 26.80
N ASP A 1018 17.76 17.20 26.51
CA ASP A 1018 16.34 16.89 26.74
C ASP A 1018 15.85 15.73 25.86
N GLY A 1019 16.70 15.23 24.96
CA GLY A 1019 16.52 13.96 24.29
C GLY A 1019 16.04 14.06 22.86
N LEU A 1020 16.24 15.17 22.14
CA LEU A 1020 15.81 15.34 20.74
C LEU A 1020 16.13 14.12 19.84
N VAL A 1021 17.34 13.56 19.95
CA VAL A 1021 17.77 12.39 19.18
C VAL A 1021 18.09 11.16 20.06
N GLY A 1022 17.54 11.15 21.27
CA GLY A 1022 17.71 10.06 22.23
C GLY A 1022 19.13 9.91 22.79
N ARG A 1023 19.46 8.71 23.31
CA ARG A 1023 20.72 8.46 24.06
C ARG A 1023 22.00 8.62 23.24
N ASN A 1024 21.91 8.54 21.91
CA ASN A 1024 23.06 8.68 21.01
C ASN A 1024 23.28 10.13 20.55
N PHE A 1025 22.86 11.13 21.33
CA PHE A 1025 22.93 12.55 20.95
C PHE A 1025 24.35 13.11 20.83
N ALA A 1026 25.35 12.50 21.48
CA ALA A 1026 26.72 13.02 21.51
C ALA A 1026 27.29 13.32 20.11
N LYS A 1027 27.01 12.47 19.11
CA LYS A 1027 27.47 12.69 17.73
C LYS A 1027 26.76 13.84 17.02
N ALA A 1028 25.46 13.99 17.25
CA ALA A 1028 24.67 15.06 16.66
C ALA A 1028 25.02 16.42 17.29
N LEU A 1029 25.20 16.44 18.61
CA LEU A 1029 25.62 17.61 19.37
C LEU A 1029 27.03 18.07 18.95
N SER A 1030 27.99 17.14 18.88
CA SER A 1030 29.36 17.49 18.45
C SER A 1030 29.39 18.01 17.01
N PHE A 1031 28.57 17.45 16.12
CA PHE A 1031 28.43 17.95 14.76
C PHE A 1031 27.88 19.38 14.72
N TYR A 1032 26.83 19.68 15.48
CA TYR A 1032 26.26 21.01 15.56
C TYR A 1032 27.29 22.05 16.06
N LEU A 1033 27.97 21.74 17.17
CA LEU A 1033 28.95 22.65 17.77
C LEU A 1033 30.16 22.91 16.84
N ASP A 1034 30.57 21.93 16.05
CA ASP A 1034 31.73 22.06 15.14
C ASP A 1034 31.39 22.75 13.80
N ARG A 1035 30.12 22.76 13.38
CA ARG A 1035 29.74 23.12 11.99
C ARG A 1035 28.71 24.22 11.82
N SER A 1036 27.99 24.60 12.88
CA SER A 1036 26.96 25.65 12.83
C SER A 1036 27.49 26.96 12.25
N ASP A 1037 28.63 27.46 12.73
CA ASP A 1037 29.23 28.72 12.24
C ASP A 1037 29.60 28.65 10.75
N THR A 1038 30.18 27.53 10.31
CA THR A 1038 30.52 27.33 8.89
C THR A 1038 29.27 27.30 8.02
N TYR A 1039 28.20 26.66 8.50
CA TYR A 1039 26.92 26.61 7.79
C TYR A 1039 26.30 27.99 7.62
N LEU A 1040 26.25 28.77 8.71
CA LEU A 1040 25.68 30.13 8.67
C LEU A 1040 26.50 31.05 7.75
N HIS A 1041 27.82 30.91 7.76
CA HIS A 1041 28.68 31.64 6.82
C HIS A 1041 28.37 31.28 5.36
N ASP A 1042 28.24 29.98 5.04
CA ASP A 1042 27.86 29.51 3.70
C ASP A 1042 26.49 30.07 3.25
N MET A 1043 25.52 30.19 4.17
CA MET A 1043 24.19 30.75 3.87
C MET A 1043 24.27 32.26 3.58
N ALA A 1044 25.05 33.00 4.36
CA ALA A 1044 25.27 34.44 4.13
C ALA A 1044 26.00 34.70 2.80
N GLU A 1045 26.99 33.88 2.44
CA GLU A 1045 27.67 33.97 1.14
C GLU A 1045 26.71 33.70 -0.02
N MET A 1046 25.83 32.70 0.12
CA MET A 1046 24.80 32.40 -0.88
C MET A 1046 23.85 33.58 -1.12
N GLY A 1047 23.44 34.28 -0.06
CA GLY A 1047 22.62 35.49 -0.16
C GLY A 1047 23.30 36.58 -1.01
N LYS A 1048 24.58 36.85 -0.75
CA LYS A 1048 25.38 37.82 -1.54
C LYS A 1048 25.50 37.42 -3.01
N ILE A 1049 25.65 36.13 -3.29
CA ILE A 1049 25.72 35.60 -4.67
C ILE A 1049 24.36 35.78 -5.38
N ARG A 1050 23.25 35.49 -4.69
CA ARG A 1050 21.88 35.68 -5.20
C ARG A 1050 21.61 37.14 -5.56
N GLU A 1051 21.94 38.09 -4.67
CA GLU A 1051 21.77 39.52 -4.93
C GLU A 1051 22.58 39.99 -6.14
N LYS A 1052 23.82 39.53 -6.28
CA LYS A 1052 24.66 39.83 -7.45
C LYS A 1052 24.06 39.27 -8.75
N MET A 1053 23.47 38.07 -8.71
CA MET A 1053 22.78 37.48 -9.88
C MET A 1053 21.49 38.23 -10.23
N ALA A 1054 20.69 38.60 -9.23
CA ALA A 1054 19.46 39.37 -9.43
C ALA A 1054 19.76 40.74 -10.06
N LYS A 1055 20.78 41.46 -9.55
CA LYS A 1055 21.27 42.73 -10.13
C LYS A 1055 21.77 42.57 -11.57
N LYS A 1056 22.37 41.42 -11.93
CA LYS A 1056 22.88 41.13 -13.29
C LYS A 1056 21.78 40.75 -14.29
N GLN A 1057 20.61 40.31 -13.81
CA GLN A 1057 19.47 39.92 -14.64
C GLN A 1057 18.44 41.05 -14.85
N GLY A 1058 18.72 42.27 -14.38
CA GLY A 1058 17.86 43.44 -14.64
C GLY A 1058 16.53 43.45 -13.86
N LEU A 1059 16.37 42.59 -12.86
CA LEU A 1059 15.26 42.67 -11.90
C LEU A 1059 15.58 43.78 -10.90
N SER A 1060 15.33 45.02 -11.32
CA SER A 1060 15.37 46.20 -10.43
C SER A 1060 14.20 46.14 -9.46
N TYR A 1061 14.52 46.25 -8.17
CA TYR A 1061 13.56 46.46 -7.10
C TYR A 1061 12.94 47.84 -7.24
N THR A 1062 11.61 47.94 -7.29
CA THR A 1062 10.90 49.08 -6.72
C THR A 1062 10.61 48.72 -5.27
N ALA A 1063 10.97 49.65 -4.39
CA ALA A 1063 10.89 49.57 -2.93
C ALA A 1063 9.49 49.25 -2.42
#